data_AF-G0QCX6-F1
#
_entry.id   AF-G0QCX6-F1
#
_cell.length_a   1.000
_cell.length_b   1.000
_cell.length_c   1.000
_cell.angle_alpha   90.00
_cell.angle_beta   90.00
_cell.angle_gamma   90.00
#
_symmetry.space_group_name_H-M   'P 1'
#
loop_
_entity.id
_entity.type
_entity.pdbx_description
1 polymer ?
#
loop_
_entity_poly.entity_id
_entity_poly.type
_entity_poly.pdbx_seq_one_letter_code
_entity_poly.pdbx_strand_id
1 'polypeptide(L)'
;MVEIESVNGFSHSVTPEHPVLSMEEGLPVWKTAEELKPGDRIATPQKIELEPRETGIIEELEDRFRVILESELAPPVSEKYVGIKKEILKEVESGGKNDWSNVNAEKSVVSTYLRRLEREDVISHCNGSPVIEAGNEGRIASLEYCRENGIEEESFKQLVWISSNGQSSGTIEAVTEVSAELAEIYGFILAEAGIAGTDIRFFNSNENLLRRFTELSEEVFGSAPIKTERDGVKRLRYENGTTIYKLLDQALGLPSGKKKSFKVSAGSRILTGPQENAERFLRAYADSEAYVSEQGVEITTASNKMASELTYLLKRLGIDSRIKETKKQATNGNRGEEKYFEVLVSGSNNLSRFKRKVGFLVDSKRERLEKLCRRDDVPNHDVVETGSEQYRYVMDSLGLEYANVFGEQEWILERDVKTAGRRKVESVVSRLLKQSQDRLSEIGQWQSRDSELSQSLEAFKNFHSHYSEFTHQLGPIETRRTIEEDTGVGSDRLLEYGKRDIKPRAGRLLELLEGGEVECPELKTALESLDAVQEHLREGIEIAPTDHSEIARRMGVSRTSVENALKGGMETKNIPKLAKVHSEITRELETTLRDTELEETLRRLQFLRECDLRWSEVVDVQETSGGQVYDLTVPATKNFVAGRTPTIVHNTTSAVSVAKDLYGSEWRQNFKETNASDERGIDVVRDQIKSFARTKPVNAEYKMIFLDEADALTTDAQQALRRTMEQFSDNARFVLSCNYSSKIIDPIQSRCALFRFNRLEEEQVRRYITRVAEGEGFRISEEAIQGVMRVSGGDLRRTTNVLQTVALRKDEIEEDDIYTAAASLRPQEIREILKLALNQDFIDAREKLSELMIDRGLDGKDVIDAVHRELFDLDIPDEAKMEMVEFLGEYQFRIAEGGSNDIQIEAMLASIGNLDI
;
A
#
# COMPACT_ATOMS: atom_id res chain seq x y z
N MET A 1 26.13 10.54 10.69
CA MET A 1 24.89 9.79 10.92
C MET A 1 24.23 10.43 12.12
N VAL A 2 22.91 10.35 12.22
CA VAL A 2 22.19 10.77 13.42
C VAL A 2 21.70 9.51 14.13
N GLU A 3 21.97 9.38 15.42
CA GLU A 3 21.41 8.34 16.28
C GLU A 3 20.35 8.98 17.18
N ILE A 4 19.09 8.56 16.97
CA ILE A 4 17.91 9.10 17.63
C ILE A 4 17.45 8.09 18.69
N GLU A 5 17.50 8.41 19.98
CA GLU A 5 16.93 7.56 21.04
C GLU A 5 15.55 8.07 21.49
N SER A 6 14.58 7.16 21.53
CA SER A 6 13.20 7.46 21.95
C SER A 6 12.88 6.97 23.37
N VAL A 7 11.88 7.57 24.01
CA VAL A 7 11.38 7.21 25.37
C VAL A 7 10.83 5.79 25.50
N ASN A 8 10.75 5.04 24.39
CA ASN A 8 10.39 3.63 24.34
C ASN A 8 11.61 2.69 24.31
N GLY A 9 12.83 3.23 24.30
CA GLY A 9 14.10 2.47 24.27
C GLY A 9 14.49 1.94 22.89
N PHE A 10 13.90 2.51 21.82
CA PHE A 10 14.35 2.28 20.46
C PHE A 10 15.36 3.36 20.08
N SER A 11 16.56 2.96 19.67
CA SER A 11 17.53 3.81 18.99
C SER A 11 17.50 3.55 17.48
N HIS A 12 17.52 4.63 16.70
CA HIS A 12 17.52 4.58 15.24
C HIS A 12 18.73 5.35 14.70
N SER A 13 19.65 4.63 14.02
CA SER A 13 20.77 5.24 13.30
C SER A 13 20.39 5.49 11.84
N VAL A 14 20.36 6.75 11.42
CA VAL A 14 19.92 7.20 10.09
C VAL A 14 20.90 8.18 9.44
N THR A 15 20.71 8.50 8.16
CA THR A 15 21.39 9.66 7.55
C THR A 15 20.83 10.98 8.11
N PRO A 16 21.63 12.06 8.19
CA PRO A 16 21.13 13.39 8.58
C PRO A 16 19.89 13.84 7.78
N GLU A 17 19.92 13.60 6.48
CA GLU A 17 18.85 13.92 5.53
C GLU A 17 17.62 12.98 5.55
N HIS A 18 17.58 11.98 6.45
CA HIS A 18 16.48 11.02 6.53
C HIS A 18 15.18 11.71 6.96
N PRO A 19 14.07 11.58 6.20
CA PRO A 19 12.80 12.21 6.53
C PRO A 19 12.09 11.44 7.66
N VAL A 20 11.96 12.07 8.82
CA VAL A 20 11.22 11.57 9.97
C VAL A 20 9.92 12.36 10.11
N LEU A 21 8.78 11.66 10.16
CA LEU A 21 7.50 12.29 10.43
C LEU A 21 7.46 12.66 11.94
N SER A 22 7.40 13.95 12.21
CA SER A 22 7.39 14.58 13.54
C SER A 22 6.02 15.19 13.84
N MET A 23 5.83 15.71 15.07
CA MET A 23 4.83 16.74 15.34
C MET A 23 5.46 18.11 15.59
N GLU A 24 4.73 19.17 15.23
CA GLU A 24 4.87 20.54 15.72
C GLU A 24 3.47 21.17 15.86
N GLU A 25 3.20 21.87 16.98
CA GLU A 25 1.92 22.55 17.27
C GLU A 25 0.68 21.64 17.19
N GLY A 26 0.84 20.33 17.42
CA GLY A 26 -0.21 19.33 17.29
C GLY A 26 -0.46 18.82 15.87
N LEU A 27 0.34 19.23 14.87
CA LEU A 27 0.22 18.80 13.48
C LEU A 27 1.36 17.85 13.05
N PRO A 28 1.09 16.86 12.19
CA PRO A 28 2.14 16.01 11.61
C PRO A 28 2.97 16.79 10.57
N VAL A 29 4.27 16.88 10.77
CA VAL A 29 5.22 17.59 9.88
C VAL A 29 6.44 16.72 9.57
N TRP A 30 6.95 16.77 8.34
CA TRP A 30 8.19 16.07 7.99
C TRP A 30 9.39 16.93 8.40
N LYS A 31 10.27 16.37 9.25
CA LYS A 31 11.59 16.92 9.58
C LYS A 31 12.68 16.01 9.01
N THR A 32 13.86 16.55 8.76
CA THR A 32 15.07 15.72 8.62
C THR A 32 15.56 15.24 9.98
N ALA A 33 16.36 14.17 10.01
CA ALA A 33 16.92 13.66 11.25
C ALA A 33 17.87 14.65 11.95
N GLU A 34 18.55 15.53 11.20
CA GLU A 34 19.40 16.60 11.74
C GLU A 34 18.62 17.76 12.37
N GLU A 35 17.33 17.93 12.05
CA GLU A 35 16.48 18.97 12.63
C GLU A 35 15.86 18.58 13.99
N LEU A 36 15.85 17.28 14.31
CA LEU A 36 15.27 16.73 15.54
C LEU A 36 16.07 17.09 16.80
N LYS A 37 15.35 17.37 17.89
CA LYS A 37 15.90 17.69 19.21
C LYS A 37 15.25 16.84 20.30
N PRO A 38 15.90 16.63 21.45
CA PRO A 38 15.24 16.09 22.64
C PRO A 38 13.96 16.88 22.98
N GLY A 39 12.84 16.16 23.11
CA GLY A 39 11.49 16.72 23.25
C GLY A 39 10.65 16.76 21.96
N ASP A 40 11.26 16.64 20.77
CA ASP A 40 10.51 16.36 19.54
C ASP A 40 9.85 14.98 19.59
N ARG A 41 8.90 14.74 18.69
CA ARG A 41 8.02 13.55 18.73
C ARG A 41 8.01 12.86 17.38
N ILE A 42 8.52 11.63 17.30
CA ILE A 42 8.64 10.88 16.05
C ILE A 42 7.50 9.85 15.89
N ALA A 43 7.00 9.70 14.67
CA ALA A 43 5.97 8.73 14.34
C ALA A 43 6.50 7.29 14.34
N THR A 44 5.72 6.38 14.91
CA THR A 44 5.93 4.92 14.86
C THR A 44 4.60 4.25 14.52
N PRO A 45 4.56 3.21 13.68
CA PRO A 45 3.29 2.51 13.38
C PRO A 45 2.73 1.86 14.65
N GLN A 46 1.40 1.74 14.80
CA GLN A 46 0.76 1.07 15.94
C GLN A 46 0.81 -0.46 15.82
N LYS A 47 0.57 -0.98 14.61
CA LYS A 47 0.63 -2.39 14.23
C LYS A 47 1.60 -2.52 13.04
N ILE A 48 2.23 -3.68 12.89
CA ILE A 48 2.91 -4.03 11.64
C ILE A 48 2.05 -5.05 10.92
N GLU A 49 1.45 -4.65 9.80
CA GLU A 49 0.78 -5.56 8.88
C GLU A 49 1.78 -6.05 7.85
N LEU A 50 1.80 -7.36 7.61
CA LEU A 50 2.62 -8.02 6.60
C LEU A 50 1.74 -9.08 5.94
N GLU A 51 1.73 -9.09 4.61
CA GLU A 51 1.32 -10.29 3.88
C GLU A 51 2.24 -11.44 4.29
N PRO A 52 1.71 -12.60 4.70
CA PRO A 52 2.52 -13.71 5.16
C PRO A 52 3.31 -14.28 3.97
N ARG A 53 4.63 -14.32 4.10
CA ARG A 53 5.48 -15.01 3.12
C ARG A 53 5.35 -16.53 3.27
N GLU A 54 5.56 -17.23 2.16
CA GLU A 54 5.61 -18.68 2.09
C GLU A 54 6.54 -19.28 3.16
N THR A 55 6.03 -20.32 3.82
CA THR A 55 6.65 -20.98 4.96
C THR A 55 7.53 -22.16 4.57
N GLY A 56 7.46 -22.62 3.31
CA GLY A 56 8.25 -23.73 2.77
C GLY A 56 9.76 -23.56 2.95
N ILE A 57 10.46 -24.67 3.19
CA ILE A 57 11.92 -24.70 3.47
C ILE A 57 12.73 -25.61 2.54
N ILE A 58 12.09 -26.56 1.83
CA ILE A 58 12.75 -27.58 1.00
C ILE A 58 13.65 -26.99 -0.10
N GLU A 59 13.28 -25.87 -0.72
CA GLU A 59 14.12 -25.20 -1.73
C GLU A 59 15.44 -24.68 -1.14
N GLU A 60 15.42 -24.21 0.11
CA GLU A 60 16.58 -23.63 0.81
C GLU A 60 17.44 -24.67 1.53
N LEU A 61 16.95 -25.91 1.70
CA LEU A 61 17.74 -26.99 2.30
C LEU A 61 18.91 -27.38 1.39
N GLU A 62 20.10 -27.52 1.99
CA GLU A 62 21.25 -28.07 1.29
C GLU A 62 20.97 -29.52 0.83
N ASP A 63 21.47 -29.92 -0.33
CA ASP A 63 21.36 -31.30 -0.87
C ASP A 63 21.95 -32.41 0.05
N ARG A 64 22.64 -32.03 1.13
CA ARG A 64 22.99 -32.96 2.23
C ARG A 64 21.77 -33.46 3.01
N PHE A 65 20.62 -32.78 2.91
CA PHE A 65 19.34 -33.37 3.20
C PHE A 65 18.92 -34.31 2.08
N ARG A 66 18.48 -35.51 2.46
CA ARG A 66 17.82 -36.47 1.60
C ARG A 66 16.41 -36.74 2.12
N VAL A 67 15.49 -37.08 1.23
CA VAL A 67 14.12 -37.49 1.55
C VAL A 67 13.97 -39.00 1.39
N ILE A 68 13.15 -39.62 2.23
CA ILE A 68 12.73 -41.02 2.05
C ILE A 68 11.39 -41.02 1.33
N LEU A 69 11.37 -41.72 0.19
CA LEU A 69 10.25 -41.85 -0.73
C LEU A 69 9.81 -43.31 -0.85
N GLU A 70 8.62 -43.53 -1.39
CA GLU A 70 8.21 -44.87 -1.83
C GLU A 70 9.11 -45.38 -2.96
N SER A 71 9.40 -46.69 -2.96
CA SER A 71 10.33 -47.32 -3.89
C SER A 71 9.90 -47.28 -5.36
N GLU A 72 8.68 -46.86 -5.66
CA GLU A 72 8.17 -46.65 -7.03
C GLU A 72 8.47 -45.24 -7.56
N LEU A 73 8.50 -44.22 -6.67
CA LEU A 73 8.76 -42.82 -7.02
C LEU A 73 10.23 -42.53 -7.31
N ALA A 74 11.15 -43.29 -6.70
CA ALA A 74 12.60 -43.18 -6.90
C ALA A 74 13.19 -44.44 -7.56
N PRO A 75 13.05 -44.64 -8.88
CA PRO A 75 13.71 -45.74 -9.57
C PRO A 75 15.25 -45.64 -9.49
N PRO A 76 15.99 -46.78 -9.41
CA PRO A 76 17.44 -46.75 -9.26
C PRO A 76 18.11 -46.15 -10.49
N VAL A 77 19.13 -45.32 -10.28
CA VAL A 77 19.93 -44.69 -11.33
C VAL A 77 20.67 -45.74 -12.15
N SER A 78 21.10 -46.85 -11.53
CA SER A 78 21.75 -47.99 -12.19
C SER A 78 20.91 -48.64 -13.29
N GLU A 79 19.57 -48.58 -13.22
CA GLU A 79 18.71 -49.13 -14.26
C GLU A 79 18.80 -48.34 -15.58
N LYS A 80 19.22 -47.07 -15.54
CA LYS A 80 19.52 -46.24 -16.73
C LYS A 80 20.85 -46.64 -17.42
N TYR A 81 21.63 -47.57 -16.87
CA TYR A 81 22.96 -47.96 -17.37
C TYR A 81 23.10 -49.48 -17.62
N VAL A 82 24.21 -49.88 -18.25
CA VAL A 82 24.54 -51.28 -18.60
C VAL A 82 26.01 -51.62 -18.33
N GLY A 83 26.30 -52.92 -18.15
CA GLY A 83 27.65 -53.45 -17.90
C GLY A 83 28.27 -52.91 -16.60
N ILE A 84 29.60 -52.73 -16.60
CA ILE A 84 30.38 -52.31 -15.42
C ILE A 84 29.85 -51.00 -14.78
N LYS A 85 29.28 -50.06 -15.56
CA LYS A 85 28.61 -48.88 -15.00
C LYS A 85 27.42 -49.24 -14.11
N LYS A 86 26.61 -50.22 -14.51
CA LYS A 86 25.46 -50.70 -13.72
C LYS A 86 25.91 -51.43 -12.46
N GLU A 87 26.94 -52.27 -12.56
CA GLU A 87 27.52 -52.98 -11.41
C GLU A 87 28.07 -52.00 -10.36
N ILE A 88 28.84 -50.99 -10.79
CA ILE A 88 29.36 -49.94 -9.90
C ILE A 88 28.22 -49.13 -9.26
N LEU A 89 27.21 -48.72 -10.05
CA LEU A 89 26.08 -47.97 -9.50
C LEU A 89 25.27 -48.80 -8.50
N LYS A 90 25.05 -50.10 -8.73
CA LYS A 90 24.33 -50.95 -7.77
C LYS A 90 25.05 -51.12 -6.44
N GLU A 91 26.38 -51.19 -6.44
CA GLU A 91 27.17 -51.25 -5.20
C GLU A 91 27.16 -49.90 -4.45
N VAL A 92 27.00 -48.78 -5.16
CA VAL A 92 26.81 -47.44 -4.54
C VAL A 92 25.38 -47.26 -4.01
N GLU A 93 24.38 -47.73 -4.75
CA GLU A 93 22.95 -47.67 -4.38
C GLU A 93 22.61 -48.55 -3.17
N SER A 94 23.33 -49.66 -2.97
CA SER A 94 23.23 -50.49 -1.75
C SER A 94 23.97 -49.91 -0.54
N GLY A 95 24.61 -48.74 -0.68
CA GLY A 95 25.40 -48.09 0.37
C GLY A 95 26.82 -48.65 0.55
N GLY A 96 27.30 -49.49 -0.37
CA GLY A 96 28.65 -50.05 -0.37
C GLY A 96 29.74 -48.98 -0.46
N LYS A 97 30.65 -48.95 0.52
CA LYS A 97 31.74 -47.96 0.59
C LYS A 97 33.11 -48.59 0.37
N ASN A 98 33.63 -48.42 -0.84
CA ASN A 98 34.98 -48.79 -1.25
C ASN A 98 35.33 -50.29 -1.23
N ASP A 99 34.39 -51.16 -0.86
CA ASP A 99 34.45 -52.56 -1.30
C ASP A 99 33.87 -52.64 -2.70
N TRP A 100 34.57 -53.34 -3.58
CA TRP A 100 34.21 -53.53 -4.99
C TRP A 100 34.33 -55.01 -5.37
N SER A 101 34.36 -55.91 -4.38
CA SER A 101 34.47 -57.37 -4.57
C SER A 101 33.31 -57.97 -5.37
N ASN A 102 32.15 -57.30 -5.39
CA ASN A 102 30.96 -57.71 -6.14
C ASN A 102 30.97 -57.25 -7.61
N VAL A 103 31.85 -56.31 -7.99
CA VAL A 103 31.95 -55.78 -9.36
C VAL A 103 32.94 -56.62 -10.16
N ASN A 104 32.54 -57.12 -11.33
CA ASN A 104 33.33 -58.07 -12.11
C ASN A 104 34.36 -57.35 -13.02
N ALA A 105 35.22 -56.54 -12.40
CA ALA A 105 36.23 -55.73 -13.10
C ALA A 105 37.48 -55.49 -12.23
N GLU A 106 38.62 -55.22 -12.87
CA GLU A 106 39.82 -54.77 -12.14
C GLU A 106 39.60 -53.42 -11.44
N LYS A 107 40.24 -53.23 -10.27
CA LYS A 107 40.20 -51.94 -9.54
C LYS A 107 40.69 -50.74 -10.37
N SER A 108 41.58 -50.98 -11.32
CA SER A 108 42.03 -50.02 -12.35
C SER A 108 40.85 -49.48 -13.17
N VAL A 109 40.02 -50.39 -13.72
CA VAL A 109 38.82 -50.11 -14.51
C VAL A 109 37.74 -49.46 -13.64
N VAL A 110 37.46 -50.00 -12.45
CA VAL A 110 36.47 -49.44 -11.51
C VAL A 110 36.81 -47.98 -11.17
N SER A 111 38.05 -47.68 -10.78
CA SER A 111 38.48 -46.31 -10.48
C SER A 111 38.41 -45.34 -11.67
N THR A 112 38.46 -45.86 -12.90
CA THR A 112 38.32 -45.07 -14.13
C THR A 112 36.86 -44.75 -14.43
N TYR A 113 35.94 -45.69 -14.17
CA TYR A 113 34.50 -45.47 -14.31
C TYR A 113 33.92 -44.59 -13.20
N LEU A 114 34.37 -44.72 -11.95
CA LEU A 114 33.98 -43.82 -10.85
C LEU A 114 34.28 -42.36 -11.18
N ARG A 115 35.53 -42.03 -11.53
CA ARG A 115 35.95 -40.69 -12.00
C ARG A 115 35.23 -40.19 -13.25
N ARG A 116 34.55 -41.08 -13.97
CA ARG A 116 33.74 -40.72 -15.13
C ARG A 116 32.29 -40.43 -14.72
N LEU A 117 31.74 -41.20 -13.79
CA LEU A 117 30.42 -40.95 -13.19
C LEU A 117 30.42 -39.67 -12.34
N GLU A 118 31.50 -39.38 -11.61
CA GLU A 118 31.76 -38.11 -10.92
C GLU A 118 31.85 -36.90 -11.87
N ARG A 119 32.15 -37.12 -13.16
CA ARG A 119 32.27 -36.07 -14.21
C ARG A 119 31.06 -35.97 -15.13
N GLU A 120 30.18 -36.95 -15.05
CA GLU A 120 28.88 -37.01 -15.73
C GLU A 120 27.76 -36.73 -14.71
N ASP A 121 28.11 -36.21 -13.52
CA ASP A 121 27.29 -35.87 -12.35
C ASP A 121 26.32 -36.97 -11.85
N VAL A 122 26.56 -38.23 -12.27
CA VAL A 122 25.74 -39.41 -11.94
C VAL A 122 25.93 -39.87 -10.49
N ILE A 123 27.08 -39.52 -9.88
CA ILE A 123 27.41 -39.80 -8.49
C ILE A 123 28.04 -38.54 -7.90
N SER A 124 27.58 -38.12 -6.72
CA SER A 124 28.14 -36.98 -6.00
C SER A 124 29.61 -37.17 -5.63
N HIS A 125 30.34 -36.07 -5.40
CA HIS A 125 31.75 -36.05 -4.96
C HIS A 125 32.00 -36.79 -3.61
N CYS A 126 30.96 -37.22 -2.91
CA CYS A 126 31.01 -38.06 -1.70
C CYS A 126 30.91 -39.57 -2.00
N ASN A 127 30.93 -39.99 -3.28
CA ASN A 127 30.55 -41.33 -3.76
C ASN A 127 29.12 -41.76 -3.37
N GLY A 128 28.19 -40.80 -3.24
CA GLY A 128 26.77 -41.06 -3.00
C GLY A 128 25.94 -40.90 -4.27
N SER A 129 25.12 -41.90 -4.59
CA SER A 129 24.10 -41.82 -5.66
C SER A 129 23.04 -40.75 -5.33
N PRO A 130 22.36 -40.17 -6.34
CA PRO A 130 21.12 -39.41 -6.15
C PRO A 130 19.99 -40.22 -5.51
N VAL A 131 19.98 -41.56 -5.66
CA VAL A 131 19.01 -42.48 -5.04
C VAL A 131 19.75 -43.66 -4.38
N ILE A 132 19.42 -44.00 -3.14
CA ILE A 132 20.04 -45.07 -2.33
C ILE A 132 18.93 -45.93 -1.70
N GLU A 133 19.12 -47.25 -1.58
CA GLU A 133 18.12 -48.13 -0.96
C GLU A 133 18.07 -47.98 0.56
N ALA A 134 16.85 -47.83 1.12
CA ALA A 134 16.60 -47.68 2.56
C ALA A 134 16.09 -48.98 3.19
N GLY A 135 16.59 -50.13 2.71
CA GLY A 135 16.07 -51.45 3.10
C GLY A 135 14.58 -51.60 2.81
N ASN A 136 13.79 -51.92 3.84
CA ASN A 136 12.34 -52.09 3.72
C ASN A 136 11.54 -50.78 3.83
N GLU A 137 12.18 -49.65 4.13
CA GLU A 137 11.51 -48.39 4.48
C GLU A 137 11.25 -47.47 3.27
N GLY A 138 11.86 -47.79 2.12
CA GLY A 138 11.71 -47.03 0.86
C GLY A 138 13.05 -46.79 0.18
N ARG A 139 13.21 -45.61 -0.42
CA ARG A 139 14.49 -45.14 -0.98
C ARG A 139 14.81 -43.72 -0.56
N ILE A 140 16.08 -43.48 -0.28
CA ILE A 140 16.66 -42.18 0.08
C ILE A 140 17.03 -41.46 -1.22
N ALA A 141 16.31 -40.39 -1.56
CA ALA A 141 16.53 -39.57 -2.76
C ALA A 141 17.10 -38.18 -2.41
N SER A 142 17.87 -37.59 -3.33
CA SER A 142 18.36 -36.22 -3.24
C SER A 142 17.26 -35.20 -3.52
N LEU A 143 17.32 -34.04 -2.86
CA LEU A 143 16.36 -32.96 -3.13
C LEU A 143 16.49 -32.47 -4.57
N GLU A 144 17.72 -32.48 -5.12
CA GLU A 144 17.98 -32.22 -6.54
C GLU A 144 17.27 -33.24 -7.45
N TYR A 145 17.35 -34.54 -7.16
CA TYR A 145 16.66 -35.59 -7.92
C TYR A 145 15.13 -35.44 -7.85
N CYS A 146 14.58 -35.06 -6.70
CA CYS A 146 13.14 -34.85 -6.54
C CYS A 146 12.66 -33.72 -7.46
N ARG A 147 13.38 -32.59 -7.49
CA ARG A 147 13.09 -31.47 -8.42
C ARG A 147 13.24 -31.88 -9.89
N GLU A 148 14.32 -32.59 -10.25
CA GLU A 148 14.56 -33.05 -11.63
C GLU A 148 13.47 -34.00 -12.17
N ASN A 149 12.83 -34.79 -11.30
CA ASN A 149 11.86 -35.82 -11.69
C ASN A 149 10.40 -35.44 -11.33
N GLY A 150 10.15 -34.20 -10.88
CA GLY A 150 8.80 -33.70 -10.57
C GLY A 150 8.14 -34.43 -9.40
N ILE A 151 8.90 -34.73 -8.34
CA ILE A 151 8.38 -35.42 -7.15
C ILE A 151 7.90 -34.38 -6.14
N GLU A 152 6.57 -34.27 -6.03
CA GLU A 152 5.88 -33.35 -5.11
C GLU A 152 6.27 -33.57 -3.65
N GLU A 153 6.35 -32.49 -2.88
CA GLU A 153 6.78 -32.53 -1.47
C GLU A 153 5.84 -33.36 -0.56
N GLU A 154 4.55 -33.47 -0.92
CA GLU A 154 3.59 -34.37 -0.26
C GLU A 154 4.02 -35.85 -0.27
N SER A 155 4.91 -36.24 -1.20
CA SER A 155 5.44 -37.61 -1.28
C SER A 155 6.58 -37.88 -0.28
N PHE A 156 7.08 -36.86 0.42
CA PHE A 156 8.24 -36.99 1.29
C PHE A 156 7.80 -37.58 2.64
N LYS A 157 8.28 -38.79 2.99
CA LYS A 157 7.89 -39.44 4.25
C LYS A 157 8.77 -39.05 5.42
N GLN A 158 10.09 -38.97 5.18
CA GLN A 158 11.07 -38.64 6.20
C GLN A 158 12.23 -37.83 5.61
N LEU A 159 12.84 -36.96 6.43
CA LEU A 159 14.09 -36.28 6.13
C LEU A 159 15.27 -36.94 6.85
N VAL A 160 16.44 -36.99 6.19
CA VAL A 160 17.69 -37.46 6.78
C VAL A 160 18.88 -36.60 6.38
N TRP A 161 19.71 -36.24 7.36
CA TRP A 161 20.97 -35.54 7.10
C TRP A 161 22.11 -36.51 6.79
N ILE A 162 22.70 -36.43 5.60
CA ILE A 162 23.92 -37.13 5.23
C ILE A 162 25.13 -36.22 5.46
N SER A 163 26.04 -36.68 6.33
CA SER A 163 27.29 -35.98 6.66
C SER A 163 28.36 -36.15 5.57
N SER A 164 29.42 -35.34 5.60
CA SER A 164 30.44 -35.28 4.53
C SER A 164 31.34 -36.50 4.38
N ASN A 165 31.19 -37.52 5.23
CA ASN A 165 31.79 -38.86 5.05
C ASN A 165 30.75 -39.89 4.51
N GLY A 166 29.59 -39.40 4.06
CA GLY A 166 28.46 -40.18 3.59
C GLY A 166 27.73 -40.98 4.66
N GLN A 167 27.93 -40.72 5.97
CA GLN A 167 27.12 -41.35 7.02
C GLN A 167 25.79 -40.60 7.17
N SER A 168 24.70 -41.33 7.06
CA SER A 168 23.36 -40.86 7.45
C SER A 168 23.28 -40.63 8.95
N SER A 169 22.45 -39.65 9.32
CA SER A 169 21.98 -39.42 10.68
C SER A 169 20.70 -40.23 10.92
N GLY A 170 20.13 -40.17 12.12
CA GLY A 170 18.76 -40.65 12.34
C GLY A 170 17.75 -39.81 11.54
N THR A 171 16.68 -40.46 11.08
CA THR A 171 15.61 -39.83 10.30
C THR A 171 14.66 -39.01 11.19
N ILE A 172 13.86 -38.14 10.58
CA ILE A 172 12.69 -37.50 11.19
C ILE A 172 11.56 -37.49 10.17
N GLU A 173 10.32 -37.29 10.61
CA GLU A 173 9.20 -37.00 9.71
C GLU A 173 9.49 -35.79 8.81
N ALA A 174 8.90 -35.74 7.62
CA ALA A 174 9.23 -34.74 6.61
C ALA A 174 8.62 -33.37 6.95
N VAL A 175 9.48 -32.45 7.42
CA VAL A 175 9.11 -31.04 7.64
C VAL A 175 9.36 -30.26 6.36
N THR A 176 8.29 -29.97 5.61
CA THR A 176 8.33 -29.20 4.35
C THR A 176 8.29 -27.68 4.57
N GLU A 177 7.71 -27.23 5.68
CA GLU A 177 7.53 -25.81 6.01
C GLU A 177 7.74 -25.46 7.49
N VAL A 178 7.81 -24.16 7.81
CA VAL A 178 7.78 -23.64 9.17
C VAL A 178 6.33 -23.52 9.66
N SER A 179 5.80 -24.59 10.23
CA SER A 179 4.52 -24.60 10.95
C SER A 179 4.56 -23.83 12.27
N ALA A 180 3.38 -23.58 12.86
CA ALA A 180 3.27 -22.92 14.15
C ALA A 180 3.81 -23.79 15.30
N GLU A 181 3.69 -25.11 15.18
CA GLU A 181 4.26 -26.13 16.05
C GLU A 181 5.80 -26.07 16.03
N LEU A 182 6.41 -26.03 14.84
CA LEU A 182 7.86 -25.88 14.69
C LEU A 182 8.36 -24.55 15.29
N ALA A 183 7.59 -23.47 15.13
CA ALA A 183 7.88 -22.18 15.74
C ALA A 183 7.80 -22.22 17.28
N GLU A 184 6.86 -22.97 17.86
CA GLU A 184 6.76 -23.21 19.32
C GLU A 184 7.98 -24.00 19.84
N ILE A 185 8.37 -25.09 19.15
CA ILE A 185 9.57 -25.88 19.46
C ILE A 185 10.83 -24.99 19.40
N TYR A 186 10.97 -24.17 18.36
CA TYR A 186 12.13 -23.29 18.19
C TYR A 186 12.21 -22.23 19.31
N GLY A 187 11.08 -21.66 19.73
CA GLY A 187 11.01 -20.75 20.89
C GLY A 187 11.52 -21.41 22.18
N PHE A 188 11.09 -22.64 22.48
CA PHE A 188 11.59 -23.41 23.63
C PHE A 188 13.09 -23.73 23.52
N ILE A 189 13.59 -24.04 22.32
CA ILE A 189 15.01 -24.36 22.09
C ILE A 189 15.90 -23.11 22.27
N LEU A 190 15.46 -21.93 21.82
CA LEU A 190 16.26 -20.71 21.93
C LEU A 190 16.39 -20.19 23.37
N ALA A 191 15.33 -20.28 24.17
CA ALA A 191 15.36 -19.91 25.58
C ALA A 191 16.17 -20.92 26.41
N GLU A 192 15.68 -22.17 26.48
CA GLU A 192 16.01 -23.06 27.59
C GLU A 192 16.95 -24.23 27.19
N ALA A 193 17.17 -24.49 25.89
CA ALA A 193 17.91 -25.67 25.47
C ALA A 193 19.45 -25.53 25.47
N GLY A 194 20.11 -26.49 26.12
CA GLY A 194 21.57 -26.58 26.25
C GLY A 194 22.24 -27.34 25.11
N ILE A 195 22.22 -26.77 23.90
CA ILE A 195 22.86 -27.29 22.68
C ILE A 195 24.36 -27.53 22.87
N ALA A 196 24.89 -28.68 22.45
CA ALA A 196 26.33 -28.95 22.36
C ALA A 196 26.71 -29.74 21.09
N GLY A 197 27.40 -29.10 20.14
CA GLY A 197 27.49 -29.66 18.79
C GLY A 197 26.09 -29.66 18.17
N THR A 198 25.60 -30.84 17.74
CA THR A 198 24.20 -31.06 17.34
C THR A 198 23.32 -31.62 18.47
N ASP A 199 23.87 -31.83 19.68
CA ASP A 199 23.15 -32.41 20.83
C ASP A 199 22.21 -31.37 21.47
N ILE A 200 20.98 -31.27 20.97
CA ILE A 200 19.91 -30.44 21.55
C ILE A 200 19.32 -31.15 22.77
N ARG A 201 19.24 -30.42 23.89
CA ARG A 201 18.69 -30.90 25.17
C ARG A 201 17.85 -29.80 25.80
N PHE A 202 16.58 -30.06 26.05
CA PHE A 202 15.67 -29.15 26.76
C PHE A 202 15.63 -29.50 28.25
N PHE A 203 15.63 -28.49 29.13
CA PHE A 203 15.73 -28.65 30.58
C PHE A 203 14.61 -27.83 31.21
N ASN A 204 13.71 -28.40 32.01
CA ASN A 204 12.76 -27.57 32.74
C ASN A 204 12.24 -28.26 34.00
N SER A 205 11.83 -27.49 35.00
CA SER A 205 11.18 -27.99 36.22
C SER A 205 9.65 -28.06 36.09
N ASN A 206 9.05 -27.38 35.12
CA ASN A 206 7.60 -27.37 34.91
C ASN A 206 7.15 -28.55 34.03
N GLU A 207 6.30 -29.43 34.56
CA GLU A 207 5.85 -30.61 33.82
C GLU A 207 4.89 -30.30 32.67
N ASN A 208 4.15 -29.18 32.68
CA ASN A 208 3.34 -28.77 31.52
C ASN A 208 4.23 -28.37 30.33
N LEU A 209 5.36 -27.68 30.58
CA LEU A 209 6.31 -27.33 29.52
C LEU A 209 7.06 -28.56 29.00
N LEU A 210 7.50 -29.45 29.89
CA LEU A 210 8.09 -30.74 29.48
C LEU A 210 7.11 -31.57 28.64
N ARG A 211 5.82 -31.63 29.03
CA ARG A 211 4.80 -32.35 28.28
C ARG A 211 4.57 -31.72 26.91
N ARG A 212 4.31 -30.40 26.83
CA ARG A 212 4.08 -29.70 25.56
C ARG A 212 5.25 -29.82 24.60
N PHE A 213 6.49 -29.71 25.08
CA PHE A 213 7.69 -29.92 24.25
C PHE A 213 7.81 -31.36 23.73
N THR A 214 7.34 -32.36 24.51
CA THR A 214 7.32 -33.77 24.09
C THR A 214 6.23 -34.00 23.03
N GLU A 215 5.00 -33.54 23.30
CA GLU A 215 3.84 -33.61 22.39
C GLU A 215 4.18 -33.01 21.01
N LEU A 216 4.66 -31.76 20.99
CA LEU A 216 5.08 -31.06 19.76
C LEU A 216 6.21 -31.79 19.00
N SER A 217 7.15 -32.41 19.72
CA SER A 217 8.26 -33.10 19.07
C SER A 217 7.83 -34.40 18.39
N GLU A 218 6.88 -35.10 19.00
CA GLU A 218 6.26 -36.30 18.45
C GLU A 218 5.39 -35.95 17.23
N GLU A 219 4.67 -34.81 17.30
CA GLU A 219 3.83 -34.23 16.25
C GLU A 219 4.61 -33.69 15.03
N VAL A 220 5.79 -33.07 15.22
CA VAL A 220 6.54 -32.40 14.13
C VAL A 220 7.71 -33.22 13.59
N PHE A 221 8.29 -34.13 14.37
CA PHE A 221 9.46 -34.93 13.96
C PHE A 221 9.20 -36.44 13.97
N GLY A 222 7.95 -36.88 14.17
CA GLY A 222 7.57 -38.30 14.31
C GLY A 222 8.25 -39.01 15.49
N SER A 223 8.84 -38.28 16.44
CA SER A 223 9.68 -38.87 17.50
C SER A 223 9.79 -38.02 18.77
N ALA A 224 9.26 -38.57 19.87
CA ALA A 224 9.37 -37.98 21.21
C ALA A 224 10.82 -37.99 21.74
N PRO A 225 11.33 -36.89 22.33
CA PRO A 225 12.68 -36.84 22.90
C PRO A 225 12.80 -37.68 24.17
N ILE A 226 13.89 -38.43 24.32
CA ILE A 226 14.14 -39.28 25.49
C ILE A 226 14.21 -38.42 26.76
N LYS A 227 13.37 -38.77 27.73
CA LYS A 227 13.40 -38.26 29.10
C LYS A 227 14.56 -38.91 29.87
N THR A 228 15.58 -38.11 30.11
CA THR A 228 16.74 -38.47 30.95
C THR A 228 16.72 -37.65 32.23
N GLU A 229 17.35 -38.16 33.30
CA GLU A 229 17.55 -37.43 34.54
C GLU A 229 19.03 -37.42 34.90
N ARG A 230 19.53 -36.26 35.32
CA ARG A 230 20.89 -36.11 35.80
C ARG A 230 20.95 -34.93 36.76
N ASP A 231 21.67 -35.10 37.86
CA ASP A 231 21.83 -34.11 38.94
C ASP A 231 20.46 -33.65 39.53
N GLY A 232 19.45 -34.53 39.53
CA GLY A 232 18.07 -34.24 39.98
C GLY A 232 17.21 -33.41 39.03
N VAL A 233 17.74 -33.06 37.85
CA VAL A 233 17.05 -32.27 36.83
C VAL A 233 16.60 -33.17 35.68
N LYS A 234 15.31 -33.10 35.33
CA LYS A 234 14.69 -33.76 34.16
C LYS A 234 15.14 -33.07 32.87
N ARG A 235 15.52 -33.85 31.86
CA ARG A 235 16.12 -33.37 30.60
C ARG A 235 15.54 -34.15 29.42
N LEU A 236 15.02 -33.46 28.42
CA LEU A 236 14.55 -34.08 27.16
C LEU A 236 15.66 -33.97 26.11
N ARG A 237 15.98 -35.09 25.44
CA ARG A 237 17.08 -35.17 24.46
C ARG A 237 16.63 -35.94 23.21
N TYR A 238 16.79 -35.34 22.04
CA TYR A 238 16.56 -36.06 20.78
C TYR A 238 17.66 -37.10 20.52
N GLU A 239 17.26 -38.27 20.02
CA GLU A 239 18.22 -39.22 19.45
C GLU A 239 18.69 -38.75 18.08
N ASN A 240 17.75 -38.32 17.23
CA ASN A 240 17.98 -37.89 15.84
C ASN A 240 18.43 -36.42 15.74
N GLY A 241 19.08 -35.91 16.81
CA GLY A 241 19.38 -34.50 17.03
C GLY A 241 20.25 -33.84 15.94
N THR A 242 21.03 -34.59 15.16
CA THR A 242 21.80 -34.04 14.03
C THR A 242 20.90 -33.55 12.90
N THR A 243 19.86 -34.30 12.53
CA THR A 243 18.93 -33.91 11.46
C THR A 243 18.06 -32.73 11.93
N ILE A 244 17.51 -32.80 13.15
CA ILE A 244 16.72 -31.72 13.77
C ILE A 244 17.56 -30.44 13.93
N TYR A 245 18.79 -30.55 14.45
CA TYR A 245 19.68 -29.38 14.55
C TYR A 245 19.91 -28.76 13.17
N LYS A 246 20.23 -29.57 12.15
CA LYS A 246 20.53 -29.06 10.81
C LYS A 246 19.33 -28.39 10.13
N LEU A 247 18.13 -28.89 10.40
CA LEU A 247 16.88 -28.34 9.88
C LEU A 247 16.65 -26.94 10.46
N LEU A 248 16.74 -26.80 11.79
CA LEU A 248 16.56 -25.53 12.50
C LEU A 248 17.72 -24.52 12.23
N ASP A 249 18.93 -25.01 11.98
CA ASP A 249 20.13 -24.23 11.61
C ASP A 249 19.95 -23.58 10.22
N GLN A 250 19.39 -24.30 9.24
CA GLN A 250 19.12 -23.77 7.89
C GLN A 250 17.79 -22.97 7.81
N ALA A 251 16.68 -23.52 8.31
CA ALA A 251 15.36 -22.89 8.19
C ALA A 251 15.17 -21.63 9.05
N LEU A 252 15.81 -21.56 10.23
CA LEU A 252 15.55 -20.53 11.24
C LEU A 252 16.82 -19.87 11.82
N GLY A 253 18.02 -20.38 11.52
CA GLY A 253 19.30 -19.78 11.94
C GLY A 253 19.77 -20.16 13.35
N LEU A 254 19.45 -21.37 13.82
CA LEU A 254 19.79 -21.87 15.16
C LEU A 254 21.30 -21.74 15.50
N PRO A 255 21.74 -20.90 16.47
CA PRO A 255 23.14 -20.54 16.59
C PRO A 255 24.01 -21.55 17.36
N SER A 256 25.16 -21.90 16.78
CA SER A 256 26.19 -22.74 17.40
C SER A 256 27.36 -21.97 18.06
N GLY A 257 28.08 -22.67 18.94
CA GLY A 257 29.38 -22.25 19.46
C GLY A 257 29.36 -21.42 20.75
N LYS A 258 30.50 -20.76 21.05
CA LYS A 258 30.68 -19.93 22.25
C LYS A 258 29.85 -18.64 22.13
N LYS A 259 29.31 -18.15 23.26
CA LYS A 259 28.42 -16.98 23.35
C LYS A 259 27.13 -17.08 22.50
N LYS A 260 26.56 -18.29 22.33
CA LYS A 260 25.32 -18.50 21.55
C LYS A 260 24.15 -17.57 21.96
N SER A 261 24.02 -17.27 23.25
CA SER A 261 22.97 -16.38 23.81
C SER A 261 23.03 -14.93 23.31
N PHE A 262 24.17 -14.47 22.82
CA PHE A 262 24.34 -13.15 22.20
C PHE A 262 24.11 -13.17 20.67
N LYS A 263 23.76 -14.35 20.11
CA LYS A 263 23.54 -14.59 18.67
C LYS A 263 22.15 -15.15 18.35
N VAL A 264 21.31 -15.43 19.35
CA VAL A 264 19.95 -15.94 19.12
C VAL A 264 19.12 -14.92 18.34
N SER A 265 18.26 -15.44 17.48
CA SER A 265 17.40 -14.70 16.56
C SER A 265 16.12 -15.51 16.30
N ALA A 266 14.98 -14.82 16.16
CA ALA A 266 13.68 -15.46 15.94
C ALA A 266 13.55 -16.15 14.56
N GLY A 267 14.41 -15.81 13.60
CA GLY A 267 14.39 -16.37 12.24
C GLY A 267 13.43 -15.61 11.31
N SER A 268 13.85 -15.43 10.04
CA SER A 268 13.10 -14.68 9.03
C SER A 268 11.70 -15.22 8.81
N ARG A 269 11.55 -16.55 8.66
CA ARG A 269 10.24 -17.21 8.43
C ARG A 269 9.24 -17.05 9.59
N ILE A 270 9.69 -16.83 10.83
CA ILE A 270 8.79 -16.51 11.95
C ILE A 270 8.48 -15.00 11.98
N LEU A 271 9.45 -14.14 11.60
CA LEU A 271 9.24 -12.70 11.46
C LEU A 271 8.27 -12.34 10.34
N THR A 272 8.27 -13.05 9.20
CA THR A 272 7.47 -12.73 8.01
C THR A 272 6.39 -13.76 7.63
N GLY A 273 6.37 -14.95 8.24
CA GLY A 273 5.33 -15.97 8.00
C GLY A 273 4.02 -15.68 8.75
N PRO A 274 3.06 -16.63 8.78
CA PRO A 274 1.73 -16.49 9.39
C PRO A 274 1.73 -15.92 10.83
N GLN A 275 0.64 -15.27 11.22
CA GLN A 275 0.52 -14.66 12.56
C GLN A 275 0.65 -15.71 13.68
N GLU A 276 0.16 -16.94 13.47
CA GLU A 276 0.20 -17.97 14.50
C GLU A 276 1.63 -18.41 14.86
N ASN A 277 2.55 -18.46 13.88
CA ASN A 277 3.96 -18.74 14.11
C ASN A 277 4.57 -17.74 15.11
N ALA A 278 4.23 -16.46 14.97
CA ALA A 278 4.65 -15.41 15.90
C ALA A 278 4.01 -15.59 17.29
N GLU A 279 2.71 -15.92 17.37
CA GLU A 279 2.01 -16.14 18.65
C GLU A 279 2.57 -17.33 19.44
N ARG A 280 2.83 -18.46 18.77
CA ARG A 280 3.36 -19.67 19.42
C ARG A 280 4.85 -19.56 19.76
N PHE A 281 5.67 -18.97 18.88
CA PHE A 281 7.08 -18.68 19.20
C PHE A 281 7.19 -17.78 20.44
N LEU A 282 6.43 -16.67 20.47
CA LEU A 282 6.41 -15.74 21.61
C LEU A 282 5.95 -16.43 22.89
N ARG A 283 4.96 -17.33 22.82
CA ARG A 283 4.45 -18.10 23.96
C ARG A 283 5.56 -18.97 24.57
N ALA A 284 6.20 -19.80 23.75
CA ALA A 284 7.27 -20.71 24.20
C ALA A 284 8.49 -19.96 24.77
N TYR A 285 8.89 -18.86 24.13
CA TYR A 285 9.99 -18.02 24.60
C TYR A 285 9.63 -17.32 25.92
N ALA A 286 8.42 -16.76 26.05
CA ALA A 286 7.98 -16.05 27.24
C ALA A 286 7.64 -16.98 28.44
N ASP A 287 7.10 -18.17 28.21
CA ASP A 287 6.90 -19.19 29.25
C ASP A 287 8.23 -19.62 29.89
N SER A 288 9.35 -19.42 29.20
CA SER A 288 10.70 -19.56 29.71
C SER A 288 11.22 -18.22 30.28
N GLU A 289 11.63 -17.28 29.42
CA GLU A 289 12.42 -16.07 29.73
C GLU A 289 11.65 -14.88 30.34
N ALA A 290 10.30 -14.91 30.36
CA ALA A 290 9.53 -13.79 30.87
C ALA A 290 9.22 -13.87 32.37
N TYR A 291 9.36 -12.75 33.07
CA TYR A 291 8.78 -12.55 34.40
C TYR A 291 7.47 -11.76 34.30
N VAL A 292 6.56 -11.97 35.27
CA VAL A 292 5.33 -11.18 35.41
C VAL A 292 5.41 -10.41 36.72
N SER A 293 5.68 -9.12 36.60
CA SER A 293 5.94 -8.18 37.70
C SER A 293 4.69 -7.37 38.07
N GLU A 294 4.83 -6.30 38.84
CA GLU A 294 3.74 -5.35 39.04
C GLU A 294 3.60 -4.32 37.91
N GLN A 295 4.61 -4.20 37.03
CA GLN A 295 4.64 -3.25 35.92
C GLN A 295 4.11 -3.88 34.61
N GLY A 296 4.30 -5.19 34.43
CA GLY A 296 3.83 -5.91 33.24
C GLY A 296 4.47 -7.27 33.04
N VAL A 297 4.71 -7.62 31.77
CA VAL A 297 5.49 -8.80 31.37
C VAL A 297 6.88 -8.35 30.92
N GLU A 298 7.92 -8.90 31.54
CA GLU A 298 9.32 -8.53 31.37
C GLU A 298 10.10 -9.71 30.76
N ILE A 299 10.37 -9.69 29.46
CA ILE A 299 11.14 -10.75 28.77
C ILE A 299 12.62 -10.35 28.79
N THR A 300 13.48 -11.13 29.45
CA THR A 300 14.95 -10.87 29.43
C THR A 300 15.61 -11.62 28.27
N THR A 301 16.63 -11.03 27.63
CA THR A 301 17.51 -11.74 26.70
C THR A 301 18.91 -11.12 26.66
N ALA A 302 19.92 -11.90 26.22
CA ALA A 302 21.30 -11.43 26.06
C ALA A 302 21.61 -10.94 24.63
N SER A 303 20.72 -11.19 23.67
CA SER A 303 20.88 -10.77 22.27
C SER A 303 20.07 -9.50 21.99
N ASN A 304 20.74 -8.40 21.65
CA ASN A 304 20.04 -7.17 21.23
C ASN A 304 19.17 -7.42 19.98
N LYS A 305 19.67 -8.26 19.05
CA LYS A 305 18.90 -8.69 17.87
C LYS A 305 17.60 -9.38 18.28
N MET A 306 17.65 -10.30 19.25
CA MET A 306 16.45 -10.96 19.78
C MET A 306 15.51 -9.97 20.48
N ALA A 307 16.04 -9.03 21.29
CA ALA A 307 15.20 -8.02 21.94
C ALA A 307 14.40 -7.21 20.92
N SER A 308 15.08 -6.75 19.85
CA SER A 308 14.45 -6.08 18.72
C SER A 308 13.44 -6.98 17.98
N GLU A 309 13.82 -8.21 17.63
CA GLU A 309 12.93 -9.17 16.94
C GLU A 309 11.69 -9.53 17.76
N LEU A 310 11.80 -9.65 19.09
CA LEU A 310 10.66 -9.81 20.00
C LEU A 310 9.72 -8.59 19.94
N THR A 311 10.25 -7.36 19.91
CA THR A 311 9.39 -6.17 19.72
C THR A 311 8.68 -6.19 18.37
N TYR A 312 9.34 -6.57 17.28
CA TYR A 312 8.70 -6.70 15.95
C TYR A 312 7.57 -7.74 15.95
N LEU A 313 7.80 -8.93 16.54
CA LEU A 313 6.76 -9.96 16.65
C LEU A 313 5.58 -9.48 17.49
N LEU A 314 5.83 -8.88 18.67
CA LEU A 314 4.78 -8.30 19.51
C LEU A 314 4.00 -7.20 18.77
N LYS A 315 4.70 -6.38 17.97
CA LYS A 315 4.12 -5.29 17.17
C LYS A 315 3.24 -5.79 16.02
N ARG A 316 3.60 -6.89 15.35
CA ARG A 316 2.71 -7.60 14.40
C ARG A 316 1.42 -8.07 15.08
N LEU A 317 1.51 -8.52 16.34
CA LEU A 317 0.34 -8.89 17.12
C LEU A 317 -0.50 -7.70 17.60
N GLY A 318 -0.01 -6.47 17.46
CA GLY A 318 -0.62 -5.25 17.99
C GLY A 318 -0.38 -5.04 19.48
N ILE A 319 0.72 -5.59 20.03
CA ILE A 319 1.11 -5.48 21.44
C ILE A 319 2.31 -4.53 21.52
N ASP A 320 2.15 -3.40 22.20
CA ASP A 320 3.27 -2.50 22.43
C ASP A 320 4.22 -3.00 23.52
N SER A 321 5.51 -2.76 23.31
CA SER A 321 6.60 -3.07 24.22
C SER A 321 7.69 -2.00 24.21
N ARG A 322 8.57 -2.03 25.21
CA ARG A 322 9.75 -1.17 25.34
C ARG A 322 11.00 -2.02 25.54
N ILE A 323 12.14 -1.59 25.03
CA ILE A 323 13.45 -2.21 25.32
C ILE A 323 14.12 -1.39 26.43
N LYS A 324 14.81 -2.07 27.34
CA LYS A 324 15.58 -1.45 28.43
C LYS A 324 16.89 -2.21 28.62
N GLU A 325 18.02 -1.51 28.55
CA GLU A 325 19.29 -2.12 28.92
C GLU A 325 19.37 -2.30 30.45
N THR A 326 19.80 -3.48 30.86
CA THR A 326 20.04 -3.82 32.27
C THR A 326 21.41 -4.49 32.39
N LYS A 327 22.12 -4.23 33.48
CA LYS A 327 23.31 -5.00 33.84
C LYS A 327 22.94 -6.05 34.86
N LYS A 328 23.28 -7.31 34.59
CA LYS A 328 23.01 -8.44 35.50
C LYS A 328 24.34 -9.16 35.77
N GLN A 329 24.64 -9.45 37.04
CA GLN A 329 25.79 -10.30 37.39
C GLN A 329 25.41 -11.77 37.21
N ALA A 330 26.35 -12.61 36.77
CA ALA A 330 26.07 -14.00 36.47
C ALA A 330 25.75 -14.80 37.75
N THR A 331 24.52 -15.30 37.87
CA THR A 331 23.99 -16.00 39.06
C THR A 331 24.80 -17.22 39.52
N ASN A 332 25.63 -17.77 38.63
CA ASN A 332 26.39 -19.02 38.84
C ASN A 332 27.91 -18.86 38.59
N GLY A 333 28.52 -17.69 38.81
CA GLY A 333 29.99 -17.61 38.90
C GLY A 333 30.62 -16.21 38.89
N ASN A 334 31.92 -16.15 39.22
CA ASN A 334 32.75 -14.93 39.23
C ASN A 334 33.04 -14.39 37.81
N ARG A 335 31.99 -14.00 37.07
CA ARG A 335 32.08 -13.13 35.89
C ARG A 335 31.50 -11.77 36.25
N GLY A 336 32.06 -10.72 35.64
CA GLY A 336 31.61 -9.34 35.88
C GLY A 336 30.20 -9.08 35.36
N GLU A 337 29.77 -7.82 35.48
CA GLU A 337 28.50 -7.36 34.91
C GLU A 337 28.44 -7.64 33.40
N GLU A 338 27.46 -8.43 32.96
CA GLU A 338 27.15 -8.61 31.55
C GLU A 338 25.87 -7.80 31.21
N LYS A 339 25.82 -7.24 29.99
CA LYS A 339 24.67 -6.48 29.48
C LYS A 339 23.55 -7.43 29.06
N TYR A 340 22.32 -7.12 29.45
CA TYR A 340 21.08 -7.81 29.09
C TYR A 340 20.02 -6.81 28.66
N PHE A 341 19.11 -7.23 27.79
CA PHE A 341 18.00 -6.44 27.28
C PHE A 341 16.70 -6.97 27.87
N GLU A 342 15.83 -6.06 28.30
CA GLU A 342 14.58 -6.35 28.98
C GLU A 342 13.44 -5.76 28.15
N VAL A 343 12.62 -6.63 27.55
CA VAL A 343 11.46 -6.27 26.72
C VAL A 343 10.23 -6.22 27.62
N LEU A 344 9.76 -5.03 27.94
CA LEU A 344 8.62 -4.78 28.84
C LEU A 344 7.33 -4.54 28.04
N VAL A 345 6.32 -5.40 28.23
CA VAL A 345 4.93 -5.19 27.80
C VAL A 345 4.13 -4.62 28.98
N SER A 346 3.56 -3.42 28.85
CA SER A 346 2.87 -2.70 29.93
C SER A 346 1.61 -1.97 29.44
N GLY A 347 0.67 -1.67 30.35
CA GLY A 347 -0.64 -1.08 30.05
C GLY A 347 -1.73 -2.15 29.90
N SER A 348 -2.96 -1.88 30.34
CA SER A 348 -3.97 -2.94 30.51
C SER A 348 -4.50 -3.47 29.17
N ASN A 349 -4.55 -2.61 28.14
CA ASN A 349 -4.81 -3.00 26.75
C ASN A 349 -3.72 -3.96 26.21
N ASN A 350 -2.43 -3.60 26.32
CA ASN A 350 -1.32 -4.42 25.83
C ASN A 350 -1.23 -5.76 26.55
N LEU A 351 -1.38 -5.77 27.88
CA LEU A 351 -1.41 -6.99 28.68
C LEU A 351 -2.60 -7.89 28.32
N SER A 352 -3.76 -7.32 27.98
CA SER A 352 -4.93 -8.07 27.52
C SER A 352 -4.76 -8.62 26.10
N ARG A 353 -4.14 -7.86 25.18
CA ARG A 353 -3.75 -8.35 23.85
C ARG A 353 -2.71 -9.48 23.96
N PHE A 354 -1.71 -9.33 24.83
CA PHE A 354 -0.73 -10.36 25.15
C PHE A 354 -1.40 -11.61 25.73
N LYS A 355 -2.30 -11.48 26.73
CA LYS A 355 -3.05 -12.61 27.30
C LYS A 355 -3.82 -13.39 26.24
N ARG A 356 -4.47 -12.70 25.30
CA ARG A 356 -5.34 -13.29 24.28
C ARG A 356 -4.58 -14.02 23.18
N LYS A 357 -3.46 -13.45 22.70
CA LYS A 357 -2.67 -13.98 21.57
C LYS A 357 -1.52 -14.88 22.05
N VAL A 358 -0.62 -14.31 22.85
CA VAL A 358 0.57 -15.01 23.35
C VAL A 358 0.22 -15.90 24.53
N GLY A 359 -0.26 -15.33 25.63
CA GLY A 359 -0.62 -16.05 26.85
C GLY A 359 0.58 -16.68 27.58
N PHE A 360 0.29 -17.64 28.46
CA PHE A 360 1.26 -18.45 29.19
C PHE A 360 0.69 -19.84 29.46
N LEU A 361 1.49 -20.89 29.23
CA LEU A 361 1.27 -22.27 29.64
C LEU A 361 1.55 -22.46 31.14
N VAL A 362 2.45 -21.66 31.73
CA VAL A 362 2.73 -21.67 33.17
C VAL A 362 1.61 -20.96 33.94
N ASP A 363 0.82 -21.73 34.70
CA ASP A 363 -0.38 -21.24 35.39
C ASP A 363 -0.10 -20.08 36.36
N SER A 364 1.04 -20.08 37.06
CA SER A 364 1.44 -19.00 37.96
C SER A 364 1.86 -17.71 37.25
N LYS A 365 2.29 -17.77 35.98
CA LYS A 365 2.46 -16.58 35.11
C LYS A 365 1.09 -16.09 34.62
N ARG A 366 0.22 -17.02 34.20
CA ARG A 366 -1.16 -16.75 33.73
C ARG A 366 -1.99 -16.02 34.80
N GLU A 367 -2.03 -16.54 36.02
CA GLU A 367 -2.74 -15.92 37.17
C GLU A 367 -2.29 -14.49 37.48
N ARG A 368 -0.97 -14.21 37.37
CA ARG A 368 -0.42 -12.87 37.61
C ARG A 368 -0.86 -11.91 36.51
N LEU A 369 -0.76 -12.34 35.24
CA LEU A 369 -1.21 -11.56 34.10
C LEU A 369 -2.70 -11.21 34.21
N GLU A 370 -3.55 -12.16 34.61
CA GLU A 370 -4.97 -11.91 34.85
C GLU A 370 -5.28 -10.88 35.93
N LYS A 371 -4.42 -10.77 36.96
CA LYS A 371 -4.56 -9.78 38.04
C LYS A 371 -4.15 -8.38 37.54
N LEU A 372 -3.19 -8.29 36.61
CA LEU A 372 -2.76 -7.03 35.99
C LEU A 372 -3.75 -6.50 34.95
N CYS A 373 -4.36 -7.37 34.12
CA CYS A 373 -5.39 -6.97 33.14
C CYS A 373 -6.64 -6.32 33.75
N ARG A 374 -6.84 -6.43 35.07
CA ARG A 374 -7.97 -5.83 35.80
C ARG A 374 -7.69 -4.45 36.40
N ARG A 375 -6.49 -3.90 36.19
CA ARG A 375 -6.15 -2.52 36.59
C ARG A 375 -6.58 -1.54 35.49
N ASP A 376 -6.97 -0.34 35.89
CA ASP A 376 -7.27 0.75 34.96
C ASP A 376 -6.05 1.09 34.06
N ASP A 377 -6.32 1.51 32.83
CA ASP A 377 -5.29 1.80 31.83
C ASP A 377 -4.56 3.10 32.19
N VAL A 378 -3.23 3.09 32.23
CA VAL A 378 -2.43 4.28 32.59
C VAL A 378 -2.26 5.15 31.33
N PRO A 379 -2.86 6.35 31.24
CA PRO A 379 -3.09 7.02 29.96
C PRO A 379 -1.86 7.71 29.35
N ASN A 380 -0.68 7.61 29.99
CA ASN A 380 0.53 8.37 29.65
C ASN A 380 1.50 7.61 28.73
N HIS A 381 1.04 6.61 27.99
CA HIS A 381 1.89 5.79 27.09
C HIS A 381 1.71 6.15 25.61
N ASP A 382 0.48 6.43 25.19
CA ASP A 382 0.13 6.91 23.84
C ASP A 382 -0.53 8.28 23.98
N VAL A 383 0.26 9.33 23.76
CA VAL A 383 -0.11 10.73 24.04
C VAL A 383 0.04 11.57 22.78
N VAL A 384 -1.05 12.19 22.35
CA VAL A 384 -1.09 13.13 21.21
C VAL A 384 -0.84 14.54 21.74
N GLU A 385 -0.16 15.36 20.96
CA GLU A 385 0.04 16.79 21.24
C GLU A 385 -1.24 17.58 20.90
N THR A 386 -1.67 18.47 21.79
CA THR A 386 -2.99 19.12 21.71
C THR A 386 -2.90 20.59 21.31
N GLY A 387 -3.04 20.86 20.01
CA GLY A 387 -3.01 22.20 19.42
C GLY A 387 -4.24 23.04 19.76
N SER A 388 -4.21 23.76 20.90
CA SER A 388 -5.39 24.46 21.42
C SER A 388 -5.99 25.53 20.50
N GLU A 389 -5.24 26.03 19.51
CA GLU A 389 -5.69 27.10 18.62
C GLU A 389 -6.43 26.56 17.37
N GLN A 390 -6.08 25.38 16.86
CA GLN A 390 -6.80 24.71 15.76
C GLN A 390 -8.24 24.36 16.13
N TYR A 391 -8.47 23.85 17.36
CA TYR A 391 -9.83 23.55 17.82
C TYR A 391 -10.69 24.82 17.93
N ARG A 392 -10.11 25.94 18.39
CA ARG A 392 -10.81 27.23 18.46
C ARG A 392 -11.12 27.74 17.05
N TYR A 393 -10.15 27.69 16.13
CA TYR A 393 -10.33 28.07 14.73
C TYR A 393 -11.54 27.37 14.09
N VAL A 394 -11.63 26.04 14.18
CA VAL A 394 -12.74 25.28 13.61
C VAL A 394 -14.08 25.65 14.26
N MET A 395 -14.12 25.88 15.58
CA MET A 395 -15.37 26.29 16.25
C MET A 395 -15.78 27.72 15.92
N ASP A 396 -14.82 28.65 15.87
CA ASP A 396 -15.05 30.07 15.66
C ASP A 396 -15.41 30.35 14.19
N SER A 397 -14.83 29.63 13.21
CA SER A 397 -15.20 29.70 11.78
C SER A 397 -16.54 29.01 11.45
N LEU A 398 -17.07 28.11 12.31
CA LEU A 398 -18.33 27.39 12.08
C LEU A 398 -19.45 27.73 13.09
N GLY A 399 -19.21 28.65 14.01
CA GLY A 399 -20.18 29.03 15.05
C GLY A 399 -20.61 27.85 15.92
N LEU A 400 -19.65 27.06 16.42
CA LEU A 400 -19.91 25.85 17.23
C LEU A 400 -19.77 26.13 18.73
N GLU A 401 -20.67 25.55 19.54
CA GLU A 401 -20.63 25.71 21.00
C GLU A 401 -19.58 24.78 21.66
N TYR A 402 -18.65 25.40 22.40
CA TYR A 402 -17.55 24.73 23.10
C TYR A 402 -18.06 23.60 24.04
N ALA A 403 -19.18 23.82 24.73
CA ALA A 403 -19.78 22.83 25.63
C ALA A 403 -20.20 21.53 24.91
N ASN A 404 -20.69 21.63 23.67
CA ASN A 404 -21.15 20.49 22.88
C ASN A 404 -19.97 19.70 22.28
N VAL A 405 -18.84 20.36 22.02
CA VAL A 405 -17.61 19.72 21.52
C VAL A 405 -16.82 19.07 22.66
N PHE A 406 -16.63 19.76 23.78
CA PHE A 406 -15.70 19.36 24.84
C PHE A 406 -16.37 18.66 26.03
N GLY A 407 -17.42 19.22 26.63
CA GLY A 407 -18.02 18.70 27.86
C GLY A 407 -16.97 18.57 29.00
N GLU A 408 -16.91 17.41 29.66
CA GLU A 408 -15.93 17.15 30.74
C GLU A 408 -14.45 17.17 30.30
N GLN A 409 -14.16 17.36 29.00
CA GLN A 409 -12.80 17.47 28.46
C GLN A 409 -12.34 18.90 28.11
N GLU A 410 -13.01 19.96 28.61
CA GLU A 410 -12.61 21.37 28.39
C GLU A 410 -11.14 21.67 28.75
N TRP A 411 -10.54 20.94 29.70
CA TRP A 411 -9.12 21.05 30.06
C TRP A 411 -8.14 20.79 28.88
N ILE A 412 -8.58 20.20 27.78
CA ILE A 412 -7.79 20.07 26.53
C ILE A 412 -7.54 21.44 25.87
N LEU A 413 -8.31 22.48 26.22
CA LEU A 413 -8.12 23.86 25.77
C LEU A 413 -7.17 24.67 26.68
N GLU A 414 -6.72 24.13 27.81
CA GLU A 414 -5.81 24.81 28.74
C GLU A 414 -4.38 24.84 28.20
N ARG A 415 -3.73 26.02 28.21
CA ARG A 415 -2.38 26.22 27.63
C ARG A 415 -1.26 25.43 28.30
N ASP A 416 -1.48 24.95 29.53
CA ASP A 416 -0.51 24.13 30.27
C ASP A 416 -0.62 22.63 29.91
N VAL A 417 -1.72 22.20 29.26
CA VAL A 417 -1.95 20.81 28.83
C VAL A 417 -1.40 20.60 27.42
N LYS A 418 -0.10 20.32 27.34
CA LYS A 418 0.58 20.07 26.05
C LYS A 418 0.24 18.72 25.41
N THR A 419 -0.16 17.73 26.21
CA THR A 419 -0.27 16.33 25.76
C THR A 419 -1.44 15.63 26.44
N ALA A 420 -2.28 14.92 25.66
CA ALA A 420 -3.39 14.13 26.18
C ALA A 420 -3.36 12.69 25.65
N GLY A 421 -3.78 11.72 26.49
CA GLY A 421 -3.85 10.31 26.11
C GLY A 421 -4.82 10.11 24.93
N ARG A 422 -4.35 9.45 23.86
CA ARG A 422 -4.94 9.48 22.51
C ARG A 422 -6.48 9.34 22.47
N ARG A 423 -7.04 8.34 23.16
CA ARG A 423 -8.51 8.11 23.24
C ARG A 423 -9.34 9.33 23.65
N LYS A 424 -8.80 10.20 24.51
CA LYS A 424 -9.50 11.43 24.93
C LYS A 424 -9.53 12.47 23.81
N VAL A 425 -8.46 12.57 23.04
CA VAL A 425 -8.36 13.43 21.85
C VAL A 425 -9.28 12.90 20.75
N GLU A 426 -9.23 11.60 20.44
CA GLU A 426 -10.13 10.94 19.48
C GLU A 426 -11.61 11.20 19.78
N SER A 427 -12.01 11.20 21.06
CA SER A 427 -13.38 11.46 21.52
C SER A 427 -13.82 12.93 21.37
N VAL A 428 -12.90 13.89 21.48
CA VAL A 428 -13.17 15.32 21.21
C VAL A 428 -13.18 15.57 19.71
N VAL A 429 -12.15 15.11 18.99
CA VAL A 429 -12.02 15.22 17.54
C VAL A 429 -13.22 14.61 16.81
N SER A 430 -13.71 13.44 17.25
CA SER A 430 -14.90 12.83 16.64
C SER A 430 -16.19 13.62 16.85
N ARG A 431 -16.32 14.36 17.97
CA ARG A 431 -17.45 15.28 18.19
C ARG A 431 -17.32 16.53 17.34
N LEU A 432 -16.12 17.13 17.30
CA LEU A 432 -15.84 18.32 16.51
C LEU A 432 -16.04 18.08 15.01
N LEU A 433 -15.47 16.99 14.47
CA LEU A 433 -15.64 16.61 13.06
C LEU A 433 -17.12 16.35 12.72
N LYS A 434 -17.88 15.69 13.60
CA LYS A 434 -19.32 15.48 13.37
C LYS A 434 -20.07 16.82 13.33
N GLN A 435 -19.90 17.68 14.34
CA GLN A 435 -20.59 18.97 14.39
C GLN A 435 -20.18 19.90 13.23
N SER A 436 -18.93 19.78 12.76
CA SER A 436 -18.45 20.49 11.57
C SER A 436 -19.13 19.99 10.29
N GLN A 437 -19.28 18.67 10.13
CA GLN A 437 -19.99 18.05 9.01
C GLN A 437 -21.49 18.36 9.05
N ASP A 438 -22.12 18.28 10.23
CA ASP A 438 -23.52 18.66 10.45
C ASP A 438 -23.74 20.13 10.01
N ARG A 439 -22.92 21.07 10.52
CA ARG A 439 -22.99 22.51 10.17
C ARG A 439 -22.74 22.79 8.69
N LEU A 440 -21.73 22.17 8.08
CA LEU A 440 -21.46 22.35 6.64
C LEU A 440 -22.62 21.82 5.77
N SER A 441 -23.33 20.78 6.21
CA SER A 441 -24.54 20.30 5.56
C SER A 441 -25.70 21.30 5.69
N GLU A 442 -25.91 21.91 6.85
CA GLU A 442 -26.91 22.97 7.06
C GLU A 442 -26.66 24.17 6.12
N ILE A 443 -25.40 24.59 5.96
CA ILE A 443 -25.01 25.68 5.06
C ILE A 443 -25.29 25.32 3.58
N GLY A 444 -24.97 24.09 3.16
CA GLY A 444 -25.28 23.62 1.80
C GLY A 444 -26.79 23.55 1.51
N GLN A 445 -27.58 23.06 2.46
CA GLN A 445 -29.05 23.05 2.38
C GLN A 445 -29.61 24.47 2.26
N TRP A 446 -29.06 25.42 3.04
CA TRP A 446 -29.43 26.82 2.95
C TRP A 446 -29.12 27.42 1.57
N GLN A 447 -27.95 27.16 0.98
CA GLN A 447 -27.62 27.65 -0.37
C GLN A 447 -28.55 27.09 -1.47
N SER A 448 -29.00 25.84 -1.34
CA SER A 448 -30.02 25.28 -2.24
C SER A 448 -31.32 26.07 -2.16
N ARG A 449 -31.79 26.38 -0.94
CA ARG A 449 -33.02 27.14 -0.71
C ARG A 449 -32.90 28.63 -1.09
N ASP A 450 -31.70 29.21 -0.98
CA ASP A 450 -31.40 30.57 -1.46
C ASP A 450 -31.50 30.65 -2.99
N SER A 451 -31.08 29.58 -3.67
CA SER A 451 -31.21 29.42 -5.12
C SER A 451 -32.67 29.35 -5.54
N GLU A 452 -33.51 28.56 -4.86
CA GLU A 452 -34.97 28.51 -5.08
C GLU A 452 -35.64 29.88 -4.88
N LEU A 453 -35.21 30.66 -3.88
CA LEU A 453 -35.77 31.97 -3.55
C LEU A 453 -35.21 33.13 -4.38
N SER A 454 -34.26 32.89 -5.30
CA SER A 454 -33.52 33.94 -6.03
C SER A 454 -34.40 34.99 -6.72
N GLN A 455 -35.50 34.58 -7.36
CA GLN A 455 -36.44 35.52 -8.00
C GLN A 455 -37.12 36.46 -6.98
N SER A 456 -37.45 35.93 -5.80
CA SER A 456 -38.05 36.71 -4.70
C SER A 456 -37.04 37.68 -4.09
N LEU A 457 -35.79 37.23 -3.90
CA LEU A 457 -34.70 38.03 -3.33
C LEU A 457 -34.33 39.22 -4.23
N GLU A 458 -34.27 39.02 -5.55
CA GLU A 458 -34.05 40.11 -6.51
C GLU A 458 -35.25 41.08 -6.55
N ALA A 459 -36.48 40.58 -6.38
CA ALA A 459 -37.68 41.42 -6.27
C ALA A 459 -37.71 42.26 -4.97
N PHE A 460 -37.17 41.75 -3.85
CA PHE A 460 -36.99 42.52 -2.60
C PHE A 460 -35.92 43.61 -2.74
N LYS A 461 -34.81 43.29 -3.39
CA LYS A 461 -33.70 44.20 -3.69
C LYS A 461 -34.17 45.37 -4.56
N ASN A 462 -34.99 45.09 -5.57
CA ASN A 462 -35.58 46.09 -6.47
C ASN A 462 -36.95 46.64 -6.02
N PHE A 463 -37.42 46.29 -4.81
CA PHE A 463 -38.76 46.61 -4.30
C PHE A 463 -39.10 48.11 -4.37
N HIS A 464 -38.12 49.01 -4.22
CA HIS A 464 -38.38 50.46 -4.36
C HIS A 464 -38.76 50.87 -5.78
N SER A 465 -38.26 50.16 -6.81
CA SER A 465 -38.61 50.38 -8.21
C SER A 465 -40.02 49.87 -8.51
N HIS A 466 -40.31 48.61 -8.17
CA HIS A 466 -41.64 48.01 -8.40
C HIS A 466 -42.74 48.73 -7.61
N TYR A 467 -42.46 49.16 -6.36
CA TYR A 467 -43.38 50.01 -5.60
C TYR A 467 -43.51 51.43 -6.21
N SER A 468 -42.46 51.95 -6.85
CA SER A 468 -42.54 53.24 -7.55
C SER A 468 -43.50 53.16 -8.75
N GLU A 469 -43.44 52.07 -9.50
CA GLU A 469 -44.32 51.76 -10.63
C GLU A 469 -45.78 51.57 -10.21
N PHE A 470 -46.04 50.73 -9.19
CA PHE A 470 -47.36 50.59 -8.56
C PHE A 470 -47.98 51.95 -8.19
N THR A 471 -47.22 52.82 -7.53
CA THR A 471 -47.75 54.15 -7.14
C THR A 471 -48.00 55.10 -8.32
N HIS A 472 -47.39 54.88 -9.49
CA HIS A 472 -47.69 55.62 -10.71
C HIS A 472 -49.02 55.16 -11.34
N GLN A 473 -49.30 53.85 -11.32
CA GLN A 473 -50.57 53.29 -11.81
C GLN A 473 -51.78 53.77 -10.99
N LEU A 474 -51.59 54.15 -9.71
CA LEU A 474 -52.62 54.78 -8.87
C LEU A 474 -52.90 56.28 -9.19
N GLY A 475 -52.26 56.88 -10.20
CA GLY A 475 -52.50 58.27 -10.57
C GLY A 475 -53.95 58.58 -11.04
N PRO A 476 -54.45 57.88 -12.09
CA PRO A 476 -55.79 58.11 -12.64
C PRO A 476 -56.91 57.95 -11.60
N ILE A 477 -58.01 58.69 -11.82
CA ILE A 477 -59.20 58.60 -10.95
C ILE A 477 -60.12 57.44 -11.32
N GLU A 478 -59.97 56.90 -12.54
CA GLU A 478 -60.71 55.74 -13.04
C GLU A 478 -60.16 54.48 -12.37
N THR A 479 -58.84 54.25 -12.45
CA THR A 479 -58.15 53.14 -11.76
C THR A 479 -58.39 53.16 -10.24
N ARG A 480 -58.34 54.35 -9.61
CA ARG A 480 -58.68 54.49 -8.18
C ARG A 480 -60.17 54.38 -7.84
N ARG A 481 -61.05 54.07 -8.80
CA ARG A 481 -62.46 53.73 -8.54
C ARG A 481 -62.70 52.24 -8.66
N THR A 482 -62.19 51.58 -9.68
CA THR A 482 -62.27 50.12 -9.80
C THR A 482 -61.63 49.43 -8.59
N ILE A 483 -60.41 49.84 -8.20
CA ILE A 483 -59.76 49.35 -6.97
C ILE A 483 -60.56 49.68 -5.69
N GLU A 484 -61.29 50.81 -5.64
CA GLU A 484 -62.17 51.12 -4.50
C GLU A 484 -63.39 50.18 -4.45
N GLU A 485 -63.96 49.83 -5.61
CA GLU A 485 -65.08 48.90 -5.74
C GLU A 485 -64.66 47.44 -5.43
N ASP A 486 -63.47 47.01 -5.89
CA ASP A 486 -62.97 45.64 -5.68
C ASP A 486 -62.35 45.39 -4.30
N THR A 487 -61.66 46.38 -3.70
CA THR A 487 -60.89 46.20 -2.45
C THR A 487 -61.48 46.95 -1.24
N GLY A 488 -62.48 47.80 -1.45
CA GLY A 488 -63.07 48.64 -0.40
C GLY A 488 -62.13 49.72 0.16
N VAL A 489 -61.03 50.04 -0.53
CA VAL A 489 -60.07 51.08 -0.14
C VAL A 489 -60.40 52.39 -0.85
N GLY A 490 -60.93 53.37 -0.12
CA GLY A 490 -61.45 54.62 -0.69
C GLY A 490 -60.47 55.41 -1.56
N SER A 491 -60.95 56.05 -2.64
CA SER A 491 -60.12 56.72 -3.66
C SER A 491 -59.12 57.75 -3.10
N ASP A 492 -59.47 58.43 -2.01
CA ASP A 492 -58.57 59.36 -1.30
C ASP A 492 -57.39 58.63 -0.64
N ARG A 493 -57.62 57.44 -0.08
CA ARG A 493 -56.58 56.60 0.55
C ARG A 493 -55.65 55.98 -0.50
N LEU A 494 -56.20 55.60 -1.64
CA LEU A 494 -55.40 55.18 -2.80
C LEU A 494 -54.56 56.36 -3.35
N LEU A 495 -55.07 57.59 -3.29
CA LEU A 495 -54.32 58.79 -3.68
C LEU A 495 -53.19 59.13 -2.69
N GLU A 496 -53.40 58.94 -1.38
CA GLU A 496 -52.32 59.04 -0.36
C GLU A 496 -51.20 58.00 -0.63
N TYR A 497 -51.56 56.79 -1.04
CA TYR A 497 -50.57 55.76 -1.43
C TYR A 497 -49.85 56.11 -2.73
N GLY A 498 -50.57 56.58 -3.76
CA GLY A 498 -49.97 57.01 -5.04
C GLY A 498 -49.00 58.19 -4.89
N LYS A 499 -49.33 59.15 -4.01
CA LYS A 499 -48.42 60.25 -3.62
C LYS A 499 -47.26 59.83 -2.72
N ARG A 500 -47.33 58.63 -2.13
CA ARG A 500 -46.39 58.10 -1.12
C ARG A 500 -46.42 58.86 0.21
N ASP A 501 -47.48 59.63 0.47
CA ASP A 501 -47.74 60.33 1.74
C ASP A 501 -47.88 59.32 2.90
N ILE A 502 -48.50 58.17 2.61
CA ILE A 502 -48.64 57.02 3.51
C ILE A 502 -48.29 55.74 2.72
N LYS A 503 -47.69 54.74 3.39
CA LYS A 503 -47.44 53.41 2.80
C LYS A 503 -48.34 52.33 3.41
N PRO A 504 -48.89 51.40 2.61
CA PRO A 504 -49.59 50.24 3.14
C PRO A 504 -48.63 49.25 3.84
N ARG A 505 -49.19 48.38 4.68
CA ARG A 505 -48.52 47.15 5.17
C ARG A 505 -48.49 46.09 4.07
N ALA A 506 -47.60 45.10 4.18
CA ALA A 506 -47.38 44.07 3.16
C ALA A 506 -48.69 43.40 2.67
N GLY A 507 -49.48 42.79 3.57
CA GLY A 507 -50.76 42.16 3.19
C GLY A 507 -51.75 43.13 2.54
N ARG A 508 -51.85 44.38 3.04
CA ARG A 508 -52.71 45.41 2.45
C ARG A 508 -52.21 45.95 1.09
N LEU A 509 -50.96 45.65 0.72
CA LEU A 509 -50.42 45.90 -0.62
C LEU A 509 -50.67 44.70 -1.54
N LEU A 510 -50.62 43.48 -1.02
CA LEU A 510 -50.98 42.26 -1.75
C LEU A 510 -52.47 42.26 -2.14
N GLU A 511 -53.37 42.59 -1.20
CA GLU A 511 -54.81 42.78 -1.46
C GLU A 511 -55.09 43.79 -2.61
N LEU A 512 -54.25 44.82 -2.76
CA LEU A 512 -54.36 45.83 -3.82
C LEU A 512 -53.82 45.36 -5.19
N LEU A 513 -52.98 44.32 -5.21
CA LEU A 513 -52.45 43.67 -6.42
C LEU A 513 -53.31 42.47 -6.86
N GLU A 514 -54.09 41.90 -5.94
CA GLU A 514 -55.06 40.84 -6.24
C GLU A 514 -56.34 41.38 -6.91
N GLY A 515 -56.64 42.67 -6.77
CA GLY A 515 -57.73 43.36 -7.48
C GLY A 515 -57.56 43.47 -9.00
N GLY A 516 -56.42 43.04 -9.56
CA GLY A 516 -56.26 42.77 -11.00
C GLY A 516 -56.14 43.96 -11.96
N GLU A 517 -56.45 45.19 -11.54
CA GLU A 517 -56.35 46.38 -12.42
C GLU A 517 -54.94 47.04 -12.43
N VAL A 518 -54.04 46.62 -11.54
CA VAL A 518 -52.66 47.14 -11.42
C VAL A 518 -51.66 46.00 -11.59
N GLU A 519 -51.05 45.91 -12.77
CA GLU A 519 -50.07 44.89 -13.08
C GLU A 519 -48.67 45.30 -12.57
N CYS A 520 -48.21 44.65 -11.50
CA CYS A 520 -46.85 44.73 -10.95
C CYS A 520 -46.42 43.33 -10.45
N PRO A 521 -46.16 42.36 -11.34
CA PRO A 521 -45.98 40.96 -10.95
C PRO A 521 -44.80 40.74 -10.00
N GLU A 522 -43.68 41.44 -10.19
CA GLU A 522 -42.50 41.37 -9.30
C GLU A 522 -42.82 41.87 -7.89
N LEU A 523 -43.67 42.90 -7.77
CA LEU A 523 -44.13 43.41 -6.48
C LEU A 523 -45.06 42.41 -5.78
N LYS A 524 -45.87 41.68 -6.54
CA LYS A 524 -46.73 40.60 -6.03
C LYS A 524 -45.91 39.41 -5.56
N THR A 525 -44.98 38.90 -6.37
CA THR A 525 -44.04 37.83 -5.98
C THR A 525 -43.26 38.19 -4.72
N ALA A 526 -42.82 39.45 -4.57
CA ALA A 526 -42.12 39.93 -3.37
C ALA A 526 -42.98 40.00 -2.09
N LEU A 527 -44.31 39.90 -2.20
CA LEU A 527 -45.24 39.92 -1.07
C LEU A 527 -45.77 38.52 -0.75
N GLU A 528 -46.00 37.69 -1.76
CA GLU A 528 -46.39 36.28 -1.60
C GLU A 528 -45.28 35.45 -0.95
N SER A 529 -44.02 35.73 -1.30
CA SER A 529 -42.83 35.05 -0.75
C SER A 529 -42.37 35.58 0.62
N LEU A 530 -43.04 36.57 1.20
CA LEU A 530 -42.51 37.34 2.33
C LEU A 530 -42.19 36.49 3.57
N ASP A 531 -43.12 35.62 3.98
CA ASP A 531 -42.93 34.77 5.15
C ASP A 531 -41.88 33.68 4.89
N ALA A 532 -41.79 33.14 3.66
CA ALA A 532 -40.78 32.16 3.28
C ALA A 532 -39.36 32.74 3.28
N VAL A 533 -39.17 33.96 2.76
CA VAL A 533 -37.89 34.66 2.84
C VAL A 533 -37.58 35.09 4.28
N GLN A 534 -38.58 35.44 5.10
CA GLN A 534 -38.37 35.69 6.54
C GLN A 534 -37.94 34.45 7.32
N GLU A 535 -38.40 33.25 6.94
CA GLU A 535 -37.99 31.99 7.56
C GLU A 535 -36.55 31.63 7.15
N HIS A 536 -36.28 31.64 5.85
CA HIS A 536 -34.96 31.41 5.26
C HIS A 536 -33.87 32.34 5.81
N LEU A 537 -34.20 33.62 6.05
CA LEU A 537 -33.28 34.59 6.66
C LEU A 537 -33.21 34.50 8.19
N ARG A 538 -34.02 33.66 8.86
CA ARG A 538 -33.84 33.28 10.27
C ARG A 538 -32.96 32.05 10.38
N GLU A 539 -33.25 31.00 9.60
CA GLU A 539 -32.38 29.83 9.42
C GLU A 539 -30.93 30.26 9.10
N GLY A 540 -30.77 31.17 8.14
CA GLY A 540 -29.47 31.72 7.72
C GLY A 540 -28.68 32.46 8.79
N ILE A 541 -29.31 32.92 9.89
CA ILE A 541 -28.63 33.57 11.02
C ILE A 541 -28.29 32.55 12.12
N GLU A 542 -29.07 31.48 12.27
CA GLU A 542 -28.80 30.40 13.24
C GLU A 542 -27.64 29.49 12.80
N ILE A 543 -27.33 29.47 11.49
CA ILE A 543 -26.16 28.77 10.91
C ILE A 543 -24.93 29.67 10.70
N ALA A 544 -25.09 31.00 10.78
CA ALA A 544 -23.99 31.93 10.56
C ALA A 544 -23.00 31.92 11.75
N PRO A 545 -21.67 32.00 11.52
CA PRO A 545 -20.69 32.08 12.62
C PRO A 545 -20.79 33.35 13.48
N THR A 546 -21.53 34.37 13.04
CA THR A 546 -21.52 35.73 13.62
C THR A 546 -22.87 36.14 14.22
N ASP A 547 -22.90 36.57 15.49
CA ASP A 547 -24.14 36.99 16.15
C ASP A 547 -24.87 38.16 15.43
N HIS A 548 -26.20 38.14 15.53
CA HIS A 548 -27.15 39.19 15.18
C HIS A 548 -26.66 40.63 15.41
N SER A 549 -25.92 40.88 16.51
CA SER A 549 -25.41 42.22 16.85
C SER A 549 -24.32 42.70 15.89
N GLU A 550 -23.50 41.79 15.36
CA GLU A 550 -22.42 42.09 14.40
C GLU A 550 -22.99 42.28 12.99
N ILE A 551 -23.91 41.41 12.56
CA ILE A 551 -24.66 41.59 11.31
C ILE A 551 -25.37 42.95 11.30
N ALA A 552 -26.07 43.31 12.39
CA ALA A 552 -26.71 44.61 12.54
C ALA A 552 -25.69 45.78 12.51
N ARG A 553 -24.50 45.62 13.12
CA ARG A 553 -23.42 46.61 13.07
C ARG A 553 -22.91 46.85 11.65
N ARG A 554 -22.64 45.77 10.89
CA ARG A 554 -22.21 45.82 9.48
C ARG A 554 -23.28 46.46 8.59
N MET A 555 -24.55 46.14 8.85
CA MET A 555 -25.69 46.77 8.19
C MET A 555 -25.85 48.27 8.51
N GLY A 556 -25.30 48.77 9.61
CA GLY A 556 -25.46 50.15 10.08
C GLY A 556 -26.80 50.41 10.78
N VAL A 557 -27.40 49.39 11.41
CA VAL A 557 -28.72 49.47 12.07
C VAL A 557 -28.65 48.93 13.50
N SER A 558 -29.68 49.16 14.32
CA SER A 558 -29.78 48.49 15.62
C SER A 558 -30.18 47.02 15.47
N ARG A 559 -29.70 46.15 16.36
CA ARG A 559 -30.10 44.73 16.44
C ARG A 559 -31.63 44.56 16.39
N THR A 560 -32.35 45.35 17.19
CA THR A 560 -33.82 45.37 17.23
C THR A 560 -34.46 45.76 15.89
N SER A 561 -33.76 46.48 15.00
CA SER A 561 -34.24 46.79 13.65
C SER A 561 -34.13 45.60 12.68
N VAL A 562 -33.19 44.67 12.92
CA VAL A 562 -33.09 43.39 12.19
C VAL A 562 -34.12 42.41 12.74
N GLU A 563 -34.20 42.25 14.06
CA GLU A 563 -35.22 41.43 14.73
C GLU A 563 -36.66 41.85 14.35
N ASN A 564 -36.93 43.15 14.16
CA ASN A 564 -38.23 43.66 13.70
C ASN A 564 -38.41 43.65 12.16
N ALA A 565 -37.38 43.29 11.39
CA ALA A 565 -37.50 42.99 9.97
C ALA A 565 -37.76 41.49 9.72
N LEU A 566 -37.37 40.61 10.64
CA LEU A 566 -37.56 39.14 10.54
C LEU A 566 -38.87 38.63 11.16
N LYS A 567 -39.66 39.52 11.79
CA LYS A 567 -40.98 39.21 12.39
C LYS A 567 -42.11 39.58 11.43
N GLY A 568 -43.16 38.75 11.40
CA GLY A 568 -44.30 38.90 10.49
C GLY A 568 -45.18 40.14 10.71
N GLY A 569 -46.02 40.46 9.73
CA GLY A 569 -46.94 41.62 9.75
C GLY A 569 -46.32 42.94 9.26
N MET A 570 -45.36 42.86 8.34
CA MET A 570 -44.41 43.93 8.04
C MET A 570 -45.00 45.23 7.43
N GLU A 571 -44.43 46.37 7.83
CA GLU A 571 -44.50 47.62 7.06
C GLU A 571 -43.58 47.55 5.82
N THR A 572 -44.10 47.90 4.65
CA THR A 572 -43.36 47.86 3.35
C THR A 572 -42.04 48.67 3.32
N LYS A 573 -41.83 49.59 4.28
CA LYS A 573 -40.53 50.29 4.47
C LYS A 573 -39.38 49.39 4.94
N ASN A 574 -39.67 48.18 5.43
CA ASN A 574 -38.67 47.24 5.95
C ASN A 574 -38.27 46.15 4.92
N ILE A 575 -39.05 45.89 3.86
CA ILE A 575 -38.75 44.83 2.87
C ILE A 575 -37.36 45.01 2.22
N PRO A 576 -36.94 46.21 1.79
CA PRO A 576 -35.57 46.43 1.27
C PRO A 576 -34.44 46.18 2.29
N LYS A 577 -34.75 46.04 3.59
CA LYS A 577 -33.75 45.67 4.60
C LYS A 577 -33.46 44.17 4.58
N LEU A 578 -34.44 43.33 4.25
CA LEU A 578 -34.25 41.87 4.16
C LEU A 578 -33.25 41.50 3.06
N ALA A 579 -33.30 42.15 1.90
CA ALA A 579 -32.27 42.01 0.86
C ALA A 579 -30.86 42.40 1.36
N LYS A 580 -30.75 43.33 2.31
CA LYS A 580 -29.45 43.67 2.96
C LYS A 580 -29.06 42.69 4.06
N VAL A 581 -30.01 42.09 4.79
CA VAL A 581 -29.75 40.99 5.73
C VAL A 581 -29.18 39.78 4.96
N HIS A 582 -29.88 39.38 3.89
CA HIS A 582 -29.47 38.36 2.93
C HIS A 582 -28.03 38.57 2.45
N SER A 583 -27.72 39.74 1.88
CA SER A 583 -26.39 40.07 1.36
C SER A 583 -25.24 39.93 2.38
N GLU A 584 -25.52 40.12 3.68
CA GLU A 584 -24.50 39.94 4.73
C GLU A 584 -24.36 38.46 5.13
N ILE A 585 -25.48 37.72 5.24
CA ILE A 585 -25.50 36.27 5.51
C ILE A 585 -24.78 35.50 4.38
N THR A 586 -25.21 35.70 3.12
CA THR A 586 -24.63 34.98 1.97
C THR A 586 -23.13 35.21 1.88
N ARG A 587 -22.64 36.43 2.16
CA ARG A 587 -21.20 36.73 2.20
C ARG A 587 -20.47 35.98 3.31
N GLU A 588 -21.06 35.85 4.50
CA GLU A 588 -20.44 35.14 5.64
C GLU A 588 -20.39 33.62 5.40
N LEU A 589 -21.46 33.05 4.85
CA LEU A 589 -21.51 31.63 4.48
C LEU A 589 -20.59 31.32 3.29
N GLU A 590 -20.55 32.16 2.25
CA GLU A 590 -19.58 32.05 1.16
C GLU A 590 -18.12 32.22 1.62
N THR A 591 -17.86 32.99 2.68
CA THR A 591 -16.51 33.11 3.24
C THR A 591 -16.12 31.81 3.93
N THR A 592 -17.03 31.24 4.73
CA THR A 592 -16.84 29.97 5.45
C THR A 592 -16.60 28.80 4.47
N LEU A 593 -17.37 28.73 3.39
CA LEU A 593 -17.21 27.68 2.35
C LEU A 593 -15.98 27.85 1.45
N ARG A 594 -15.30 29.01 1.50
CA ARG A 594 -14.04 29.27 0.78
C ARG A 594 -12.83 29.31 1.72
N ASP A 595 -13.01 28.95 2.98
CA ASP A 595 -11.95 28.90 3.98
C ASP A 595 -11.10 27.63 3.78
N THR A 596 -10.00 27.76 3.04
CA THR A 596 -9.05 26.68 2.79
C THR A 596 -8.28 26.26 4.04
N GLU A 597 -8.15 27.14 5.05
CA GLU A 597 -7.45 26.83 6.30
C GLU A 597 -8.35 26.03 7.26
N LEU A 598 -9.67 26.32 7.27
CA LEU A 598 -10.69 25.46 7.88
C LEU A 598 -10.70 24.06 7.23
N GLU A 599 -10.72 23.98 5.90
CA GLU A 599 -10.74 22.70 5.19
C GLU A 599 -9.47 21.87 5.49
N GLU A 600 -8.30 22.49 5.42
CA GLU A 600 -7.04 21.81 5.73
C GLU A 600 -6.98 21.38 7.21
N THR A 601 -7.47 22.22 8.13
CA THR A 601 -7.54 21.89 9.56
C THR A 601 -8.49 20.72 9.83
N LEU A 602 -9.65 20.65 9.19
CA LEU A 602 -10.56 19.51 9.28
C LEU A 602 -9.91 18.23 8.73
N ARG A 603 -9.25 18.29 7.58
CA ARG A 603 -8.48 17.16 7.01
C ARG A 603 -7.37 16.67 7.97
N ARG A 604 -6.61 17.61 8.57
CA ARG A 604 -5.56 17.32 9.57
C ARG A 604 -6.13 16.66 10.83
N LEU A 605 -7.26 17.15 11.35
CA LEU A 605 -7.96 16.57 12.50
C LEU A 605 -8.52 15.17 12.18
N GLN A 606 -9.04 14.95 10.97
CA GLN A 606 -9.47 13.63 10.53
C GLN A 606 -8.29 12.64 10.48
N PHE A 607 -7.13 13.05 9.96
CA PHE A 607 -5.92 12.23 10.01
C PHE A 607 -5.53 11.85 11.45
N LEU A 608 -5.63 12.76 12.42
CA LEU A 608 -5.36 12.45 13.83
C LEU A 608 -6.37 11.47 14.46
N ARG A 609 -7.61 11.40 13.95
CA ARG A 609 -8.60 10.36 14.31
C ARG A 609 -8.21 8.99 13.73
N GLU A 610 -7.79 8.97 12.47
CA GLU A 610 -7.71 7.74 11.66
C GLU A 610 -6.32 7.11 11.58
N CYS A 611 -5.24 7.85 11.84
CA CYS A 611 -3.89 7.34 11.63
C CYS A 611 -3.50 6.22 12.62
N ASP A 612 -3.07 5.06 12.11
CA ASP A 612 -2.41 3.99 12.86
C ASP A 612 -0.97 4.35 13.29
N LEU A 613 -0.73 5.61 13.66
CA LEU A 613 0.55 6.12 14.13
C LEU A 613 0.51 6.43 15.63
N ARG A 614 1.67 6.26 16.27
CA ARG A 614 1.93 6.59 17.67
C ARG A 614 3.17 7.46 17.78
N TRP A 615 3.04 8.54 18.53
CA TRP A 615 4.09 9.54 18.71
C TRP A 615 4.99 9.17 19.88
N SER A 616 6.28 8.97 19.59
CA SER A 616 7.32 8.66 20.58
C SER A 616 8.19 9.89 20.82
N GLU A 617 8.30 10.33 22.07
CA GLU A 617 9.18 11.44 22.45
C GLU A 617 10.66 11.05 22.28
N VAL A 618 11.44 11.93 21.65
CA VAL A 618 12.89 11.83 21.48
C VAL A 618 13.57 12.27 22.78
N VAL A 619 14.45 11.42 23.30
CA VAL A 619 15.16 11.65 24.57
C VAL A 619 16.59 12.09 24.33
N ASP A 620 17.24 11.59 23.28
CA ASP A 620 18.59 11.99 22.87
C ASP A 620 18.76 11.95 21.35
N VAL A 621 19.65 12.79 20.83
CA VAL A 621 20.01 12.91 19.41
C VAL A 621 21.52 13.13 19.31
N GLN A 622 22.26 12.14 18.81
CA GLN A 622 23.72 12.19 18.71
C GLN A 622 24.22 12.10 17.27
N GLU A 623 25.08 13.04 16.86
CA GLU A 623 25.86 12.89 15.63
C GLU A 623 26.97 11.86 15.82
N THR A 624 26.92 10.77 15.04
CA THR A 624 27.94 9.71 15.05
C THR A 624 28.69 9.63 13.71
N SER A 625 30.01 9.47 13.81
CA SER A 625 30.93 9.38 12.67
C SER A 625 31.53 7.97 12.57
N GLY A 626 31.12 7.23 11.54
CA GLY A 626 31.62 5.87 11.24
C GLY A 626 30.55 4.80 11.36
N GLY A 627 29.88 4.50 10.23
CA GLY A 627 28.95 3.39 10.08
C GLY A 627 28.43 3.31 8.65
N GLN A 628 27.81 2.19 8.31
CA GLN A 628 27.05 2.02 7.07
C GLN A 628 25.58 1.80 7.45
N VAL A 629 24.73 2.77 7.14
CA VAL A 629 23.27 2.63 7.27
C VAL A 629 22.71 2.19 5.94
N TYR A 630 21.86 1.17 5.92
CA TYR A 630 21.02 0.84 4.78
C TYR A 630 19.79 1.75 4.78
N ASP A 631 20.04 3.03 4.54
CA ASP A 631 18.99 4.04 4.51
C ASP A 631 18.24 3.96 3.18
N LEU A 632 16.96 3.59 3.24
CA LEU A 632 16.06 3.53 2.09
C LEU A 632 15.32 4.86 1.86
N THR A 633 15.86 5.98 2.37
CA THR A 633 15.50 7.31 1.87
C THR A 633 15.69 7.36 0.36
N VAL A 634 14.61 7.70 -0.33
CA VAL A 634 14.64 8.17 -1.72
C VAL A 634 14.58 9.70 -1.64
N PRO A 635 15.71 10.44 -1.78
CA PRO A 635 15.64 11.89 -1.89
C PRO A 635 14.69 12.27 -3.03
N ALA A 636 13.97 13.39 -2.90
CA ALA A 636 13.00 13.85 -3.91
C ALA A 636 13.60 14.20 -5.30
N THR A 637 14.86 13.83 -5.56
CA THR A 637 15.62 14.03 -6.81
C THR A 637 16.39 12.77 -7.28
N LYS A 638 16.35 11.62 -6.58
CA LYS A 638 17.20 10.40 -6.79
C LYS A 638 16.56 9.16 -6.10
N ASN A 639 16.52 7.89 -6.53
CA ASN A 639 16.96 7.11 -7.70
C ASN A 639 16.01 5.86 -7.85
N PHE A 640 16.20 4.96 -8.83
CA PHE A 640 15.11 4.11 -9.36
C PHE A 640 15.49 2.68 -9.87
N VAL A 641 14.51 1.83 -10.27
CA VAL A 641 14.66 0.58 -11.10
C VAL A 641 13.39 0.27 -11.94
N ALA A 642 13.45 0.04 -13.26
CA ALA A 642 12.28 0.02 -14.17
C ALA A 642 11.18 -1.00 -13.81
N GLY A 643 9.91 -0.60 -14.00
CA GLY A 643 8.76 -1.52 -14.04
C GLY A 643 7.63 -1.24 -13.03
N ARG A 644 6.41 -1.16 -13.57
CA ARG A 644 5.15 -1.59 -12.92
C ARG A 644 4.06 -1.91 -13.96
N THR A 645 4.12 -1.28 -15.13
CA THR A 645 3.35 -1.58 -16.36
C THR A 645 4.21 -1.30 -17.61
N PRO A 646 3.88 -1.87 -18.80
CA PRO A 646 4.82 -1.93 -19.92
C PRO A 646 4.76 -0.69 -20.83
N THR A 647 5.90 -0.10 -21.13
CA THR A 647 6.10 0.81 -22.28
C THR A 647 7.61 0.87 -22.58
N ILE A 648 8.07 0.36 -23.74
CA ILE A 648 9.49 0.42 -24.13
C ILE A 648 9.77 1.80 -24.74
N VAL A 649 9.91 2.81 -23.89
CA VAL A 649 10.04 4.20 -24.36
C VAL A 649 11.41 4.43 -24.99
N HIS A 650 12.51 4.24 -24.24
CA HIS A 650 13.86 4.66 -24.68
C HIS A 650 15.03 3.73 -24.35
N ASN A 651 14.85 2.59 -23.69
CA ASN A 651 15.92 1.74 -23.16
C ASN A 651 17.08 1.51 -24.16
N THR A 652 16.76 1.00 -25.35
CA THR A 652 17.69 0.72 -26.46
C THR A 652 18.38 2.01 -26.96
N THR A 653 17.61 3.09 -27.16
CA THR A 653 18.11 4.39 -27.63
C THR A 653 19.07 5.01 -26.62
N SER A 654 18.75 4.95 -25.33
CA SER A 654 19.61 5.42 -24.23
C SER A 654 20.89 4.61 -24.15
N ALA A 655 20.83 3.28 -24.20
CA ALA A 655 22.01 2.41 -24.20
C ALA A 655 22.94 2.69 -25.41
N VAL A 656 22.38 2.85 -26.61
CA VAL A 656 23.13 3.22 -27.82
C VAL A 656 23.73 4.63 -27.73
N SER A 657 23.08 5.56 -27.01
CA SER A 657 23.58 6.92 -26.82
C SER A 657 24.76 6.93 -25.85
N VAL A 658 24.61 6.28 -24.69
CA VAL A 658 25.70 6.09 -23.72
C VAL A 658 26.89 5.34 -24.35
N ALA A 659 26.65 4.34 -25.20
CA ALA A 659 27.71 3.65 -25.93
C ALA A 659 28.47 4.56 -26.92
N LYS A 660 27.79 5.50 -27.60
CA LYS A 660 28.45 6.50 -28.46
C LYS A 660 29.28 7.48 -27.64
N ASP A 661 28.75 7.95 -26.51
CA ASP A 661 29.44 8.91 -25.65
C ASP A 661 30.69 8.29 -24.96
N LEU A 662 30.61 7.02 -24.54
CA LEU A 662 31.73 6.31 -23.92
C LEU A 662 32.83 5.88 -24.89
N TYR A 663 32.49 5.58 -26.15
CA TYR A 663 33.42 4.92 -27.10
C TYR A 663 33.71 5.72 -28.39
N GLY A 664 33.06 6.87 -28.58
CA GLY A 664 33.27 7.72 -29.76
C GLY A 664 33.01 6.99 -31.08
N SER A 665 33.97 7.03 -32.01
CA SER A 665 33.87 6.34 -33.30
C SER A 665 33.83 4.82 -33.17
N GLU A 666 34.48 4.25 -32.14
CA GLU A 666 34.70 2.81 -32.00
C GLU A 666 33.53 2.07 -31.33
N TRP A 667 32.42 2.76 -31.03
CA TRP A 667 31.29 2.20 -30.27
C TRP A 667 30.79 0.86 -30.81
N ARG A 668 30.73 0.67 -32.14
CA ARG A 668 30.30 -0.58 -32.77
C ARG A 668 31.21 -1.79 -32.51
N GLN A 669 32.43 -1.60 -32.00
CA GLN A 669 33.37 -2.69 -31.66
C GLN A 669 33.31 -3.06 -30.16
N ASN A 670 32.82 -2.13 -29.33
CA ASN A 670 32.73 -2.27 -27.88
C ASN A 670 31.29 -2.47 -27.38
N PHE A 671 30.27 -2.12 -28.17
CA PHE A 671 28.85 -2.34 -27.90
C PHE A 671 28.33 -3.57 -28.64
N LYS A 672 27.57 -4.43 -27.95
CA LYS A 672 26.81 -5.53 -28.53
C LYS A 672 25.38 -5.51 -28.01
N GLU A 673 24.43 -5.33 -28.92
CA GLU A 673 22.99 -5.47 -28.71
C GLU A 673 22.56 -6.91 -29.03
N THR A 674 21.74 -7.50 -28.17
CA THR A 674 21.15 -8.83 -28.34
C THR A 674 19.74 -8.79 -27.76
N ASN A 675 18.73 -9.22 -28.54
CA ASN A 675 17.39 -9.45 -28.00
C ASN A 675 17.37 -10.82 -27.27
N ALA A 676 16.73 -10.88 -26.10
CA ALA A 676 16.68 -12.08 -25.27
C ALA A 676 15.41 -12.93 -25.46
N SER A 677 14.38 -12.41 -26.15
CA SER A 677 13.14 -13.15 -26.42
C SER A 677 13.22 -14.07 -27.65
N ASP A 678 14.06 -13.75 -28.64
CA ASP A 678 14.25 -14.55 -29.87
C ASP A 678 14.81 -15.96 -29.58
N GLU A 679 15.78 -16.05 -28.67
CA GLU A 679 16.43 -17.31 -28.27
C GLU A 679 16.45 -17.40 -26.72
N ARG A 680 15.30 -17.71 -26.10
CA ARG A 680 15.11 -17.81 -24.62
C ARG A 680 15.97 -18.86 -23.89
N GLY A 681 16.88 -19.53 -24.58
CA GLY A 681 17.72 -20.61 -24.06
C GLY A 681 19.01 -20.13 -23.41
N ILE A 682 19.57 -20.99 -22.56
CA ILE A 682 20.85 -20.75 -21.86
C ILE A 682 22.06 -20.58 -22.80
N ASP A 683 21.96 -21.02 -24.04
CA ASP A 683 23.09 -21.08 -24.97
C ASP A 683 23.43 -19.72 -25.63
N VAL A 684 22.48 -18.78 -25.74
CA VAL A 684 22.77 -17.36 -26.07
C VAL A 684 23.79 -16.79 -25.11
N VAL A 685 23.60 -17.09 -23.82
CA VAL A 685 24.48 -16.63 -22.74
C VAL A 685 25.85 -17.32 -22.82
N ARG A 686 25.87 -18.63 -23.11
CA ARG A 686 27.10 -19.44 -23.17
C ARG A 686 27.97 -19.12 -24.36
N ASP A 687 27.40 -18.79 -25.52
CA ASP A 687 28.13 -18.65 -26.77
C ASP A 687 28.17 -17.20 -27.27
N GLN A 688 27.02 -16.54 -27.50
CA GLN A 688 27.00 -15.18 -28.04
C GLN A 688 27.55 -14.15 -27.03
N ILE A 689 26.98 -14.10 -25.82
CA ILE A 689 27.35 -13.13 -24.79
C ILE A 689 28.80 -13.39 -24.34
N LYS A 690 29.13 -14.64 -24.03
CA LYS A 690 30.43 -15.04 -23.49
C LYS A 690 31.59 -14.83 -24.47
N SER A 691 31.39 -15.08 -25.77
CA SER A 691 32.44 -14.86 -26.77
C SER A 691 32.77 -13.37 -26.88
N PHE A 692 31.77 -12.49 -26.95
CA PHE A 692 31.98 -11.04 -26.95
C PHE A 692 32.61 -10.55 -25.65
N ALA A 693 32.07 -10.95 -24.49
CA ALA A 693 32.57 -10.58 -23.16
C ALA A 693 34.02 -11.04 -22.88
N ARG A 694 34.52 -12.06 -23.61
CA ARG A 694 35.91 -12.55 -23.54
C ARG A 694 36.87 -11.75 -24.42
N THR A 695 36.40 -11.00 -25.42
CA THR A 695 37.25 -10.15 -26.27
C THR A 695 37.62 -8.86 -25.56
N LYS A 696 38.89 -8.44 -25.62
CA LYS A 696 39.32 -7.16 -25.04
C LYS A 696 38.61 -5.97 -25.70
N PRO A 697 38.28 -4.91 -24.95
CA PRO A 697 37.82 -3.64 -25.52
C PRO A 697 38.89 -3.02 -26.43
N VAL A 698 38.42 -2.30 -27.45
CA VAL A 698 39.25 -1.53 -28.38
C VAL A 698 39.23 -0.08 -27.93
N ASN A 699 40.39 0.45 -27.51
CA ASN A 699 40.57 1.84 -27.05
C ASN A 699 39.61 2.29 -25.92
N ALA A 700 39.12 1.35 -25.11
CA ALA A 700 38.24 1.60 -23.96
C ALA A 700 38.61 0.69 -22.77
N GLU A 701 38.12 1.02 -21.57
CA GLU A 701 38.39 0.25 -20.35
C GLU A 701 37.58 -1.06 -20.29
N TYR A 702 36.34 -1.04 -20.76
CA TYR A 702 35.42 -2.18 -20.79
C TYR A 702 34.54 -2.14 -22.04
N LYS A 703 33.91 -3.27 -22.37
CA LYS A 703 32.84 -3.38 -23.37
C LYS A 703 31.46 -3.15 -22.76
N MET A 704 30.44 -2.88 -23.57
CA MET A 704 29.03 -2.83 -23.17
C MET A 704 28.22 -3.90 -23.90
N ILE A 705 27.40 -4.65 -23.16
CA ILE A 705 26.46 -5.62 -23.69
C ILE A 705 25.05 -5.17 -23.30
N PHE A 706 24.24 -4.83 -24.28
CA PHE A 706 22.83 -4.50 -24.09
C PHE A 706 21.97 -5.72 -24.42
N LEU A 707 21.10 -6.09 -23.49
CA LEU A 707 20.16 -7.20 -23.59
C LEU A 707 18.74 -6.64 -23.51
N ASP A 708 18.01 -6.69 -24.62
CA ASP A 708 16.59 -6.31 -24.63
C ASP A 708 15.70 -7.47 -24.24
N GLU A 709 14.54 -7.16 -23.66
CA GLU A 709 13.55 -8.13 -23.15
C GLU A 709 14.15 -9.21 -22.22
N ALA A 710 15.06 -8.81 -21.32
CA ALA A 710 15.75 -9.72 -20.39
C ALA A 710 14.78 -10.44 -19.43
N ASP A 711 13.55 -9.93 -19.24
CA ASP A 711 12.45 -10.58 -18.51
C ASP A 711 11.74 -11.70 -19.29
N ALA A 712 12.16 -11.97 -20.53
CA ALA A 712 11.77 -13.17 -21.29
C ALA A 712 12.72 -14.37 -21.06
N LEU A 713 13.87 -14.17 -20.41
CA LEU A 713 14.84 -15.23 -20.11
C LEU A 713 14.34 -16.16 -19.00
N THR A 714 14.51 -17.46 -19.19
CA THR A 714 14.27 -18.46 -18.13
C THR A 714 15.21 -18.28 -16.94
N THR A 715 14.79 -18.74 -15.76
CA THR A 715 15.58 -18.69 -14.52
C THR A 715 17.00 -19.24 -14.70
N ASP A 716 17.16 -20.34 -15.45
CA ASP A 716 18.47 -20.94 -15.74
C ASP A 716 19.36 -20.07 -16.64
N ALA A 717 18.78 -19.46 -17.68
CA ALA A 717 19.48 -18.52 -18.54
C ALA A 717 19.90 -17.28 -17.74
N GLN A 718 19.07 -16.81 -16.81
CA GLN A 718 19.41 -15.74 -15.88
C GLN A 718 20.53 -16.15 -14.89
N GLN A 719 20.49 -17.35 -14.30
CA GLN A 719 21.58 -17.85 -13.44
C GLN A 719 22.89 -18.09 -14.22
N ALA A 720 22.83 -18.38 -15.52
CA ALA A 720 24.00 -18.39 -16.39
C ALA A 720 24.50 -16.97 -16.71
N LEU A 721 23.58 -16.01 -16.90
CA LEU A 721 23.91 -14.61 -17.18
C LEU A 721 24.60 -13.99 -15.98
N ARG A 722 24.06 -14.17 -14.78
CA ARG A 722 24.68 -13.78 -13.50
C ARG A 722 26.13 -14.28 -13.37
N ARG A 723 26.37 -15.57 -13.62
CA ARG A 723 27.74 -16.14 -13.59
C ARG A 723 28.66 -15.53 -14.65
N THR A 724 28.11 -15.15 -15.81
CA THR A 724 28.85 -14.48 -16.90
C THR A 724 29.16 -13.02 -16.55
N MET A 725 28.22 -12.30 -15.90
CA MET A 725 28.43 -10.96 -15.37
C MET A 725 29.52 -10.94 -14.29
N GLU A 726 29.51 -11.91 -13.37
CA GLU A 726 30.56 -12.09 -12.36
C GLU A 726 31.92 -12.37 -13.04
N GLN A 727 31.98 -13.33 -13.98
CA GLN A 727 33.22 -13.76 -14.63
C GLN A 727 33.91 -12.67 -15.49
N PHE A 728 33.14 -11.79 -16.15
CA PHE A 728 33.67 -10.80 -17.08
C PHE A 728 33.53 -9.34 -16.58
N SER A 729 33.31 -9.16 -15.28
CA SER A 729 33.16 -7.86 -14.61
C SER A 729 34.37 -6.91 -14.78
N ASP A 730 35.57 -7.41 -15.07
CA ASP A 730 36.74 -6.56 -15.39
C ASP A 730 36.78 -6.10 -16.86
N ASN A 731 36.06 -6.76 -17.78
CA ASN A 731 36.22 -6.58 -19.24
C ASN A 731 34.92 -6.14 -19.94
N ALA A 732 33.76 -6.30 -19.30
CA ALA A 732 32.45 -5.94 -19.83
C ALA A 732 31.52 -5.32 -18.77
N ARG A 733 30.56 -4.52 -19.23
CA ARG A 733 29.40 -4.00 -18.48
C ARG A 733 28.14 -4.48 -19.18
N PHE A 734 27.11 -4.76 -18.39
CA PHE A 734 25.84 -5.29 -18.86
C PHE A 734 24.74 -4.25 -18.61
N VAL A 735 23.90 -4.02 -19.61
CA VAL A 735 22.72 -3.17 -19.55
C VAL A 735 21.54 -4.05 -19.91
N LEU A 736 20.63 -4.24 -18.97
CA LEU A 736 19.46 -5.11 -19.14
C LEU A 736 18.22 -4.23 -19.28
N SER A 737 17.46 -4.43 -20.35
CA SER A 737 16.16 -3.84 -20.57
C SER A 737 15.09 -4.89 -20.29
N CYS A 738 14.08 -4.52 -19.52
CA CYS A 738 12.98 -5.40 -19.12
C CYS A 738 11.71 -4.58 -18.87
N ASN A 739 10.53 -5.17 -19.10
CA ASN A 739 9.26 -4.52 -18.77
C ASN A 739 8.95 -4.62 -17.26
N TYR A 740 9.34 -5.74 -16.64
CA TYR A 740 9.09 -6.02 -15.22
C TYR A 740 10.37 -6.46 -14.50
N SER A 741 10.95 -5.61 -13.65
CA SER A 741 12.14 -5.99 -12.86
C SER A 741 11.90 -7.20 -11.94
N SER A 742 10.65 -7.43 -11.51
CA SER A 742 10.26 -8.60 -10.71
C SER A 742 10.39 -9.95 -11.44
N LYS A 743 10.54 -9.95 -12.77
CA LYS A 743 10.88 -11.15 -13.56
C LYS A 743 12.39 -11.36 -13.72
N ILE A 744 13.21 -10.44 -13.19
CA ILE A 744 14.67 -10.57 -13.13
C ILE A 744 15.06 -11.08 -11.75
N ILE A 745 15.83 -12.17 -11.69
CA ILE A 745 16.22 -12.79 -10.41
C ILE A 745 17.05 -11.83 -9.53
N ASP A 746 16.83 -11.85 -8.22
CA ASP A 746 17.55 -11.03 -7.23
C ASP A 746 19.09 -11.10 -7.35
N PRO A 747 19.72 -12.26 -7.66
CA PRO A 747 21.16 -12.32 -7.93
C PRO A 747 21.63 -11.46 -9.12
N ILE A 748 20.78 -11.17 -10.11
CA ILE A 748 21.08 -10.20 -11.17
C ILE A 748 20.78 -8.78 -10.67
N GLN A 749 19.61 -8.52 -10.10
CA GLN A 749 19.21 -7.17 -9.65
C GLN A 749 20.25 -6.57 -8.69
N SER A 750 20.73 -7.36 -7.72
CA SER A 750 21.80 -6.99 -6.76
C SER A 750 23.18 -6.69 -7.37
N ARG A 751 23.35 -6.84 -8.70
CA ARG A 751 24.59 -6.57 -9.46
C ARG A 751 24.40 -5.49 -10.54
N CYS A 752 23.18 -4.96 -10.72
CA CYS A 752 22.84 -3.99 -11.74
C CYS A 752 22.77 -2.55 -11.17
N ALA A 753 22.98 -1.56 -12.04
CA ALA A 753 22.84 -0.13 -11.72
C ALA A 753 21.42 0.37 -12.09
N LEU A 754 20.84 1.15 -11.16
CA LEU A 754 19.40 1.39 -11.04
C LEU A 754 18.80 2.50 -11.95
N PHE A 755 17.84 2.21 -12.83
CA PHE A 755 17.11 3.24 -13.62
C PHE A 755 15.62 2.87 -13.84
N ARG A 756 14.67 3.82 -13.70
CA ARG A 756 13.26 3.71 -14.19
C ARG A 756 13.12 4.56 -15.44
N PHE A 757 12.43 4.04 -16.45
CA PHE A 757 11.85 4.83 -17.53
C PHE A 757 10.34 4.92 -17.26
N ASN A 758 9.85 6.14 -17.10
CA ASN A 758 8.42 6.43 -17.08
C ASN A 758 7.94 6.71 -18.52
N ARG A 759 6.63 6.78 -18.73
CA ARG A 759 6.06 7.41 -19.93
C ARG A 759 6.50 8.89 -19.97
N LEU A 760 6.63 9.43 -21.18
CA LEU A 760 6.93 10.86 -21.33
C LEU A 760 5.70 11.71 -21.01
N GLU A 761 5.94 12.87 -20.41
CA GLU A 761 4.92 13.90 -20.19
C GLU A 761 4.42 14.46 -21.54
N GLU A 762 3.17 14.91 -21.61
CA GLU A 762 2.58 15.41 -22.87
C GLU A 762 3.44 16.50 -23.54
N GLU A 763 3.97 17.46 -22.77
CA GLU A 763 4.85 18.52 -23.28
C GLU A 763 6.16 17.96 -23.91
N GLN A 764 6.66 16.83 -23.42
CA GLN A 764 7.85 16.16 -23.99
C GLN A 764 7.49 15.45 -25.31
N VAL A 765 6.32 14.81 -25.38
CA VAL A 765 5.80 14.16 -26.59
C VAL A 765 5.46 15.21 -27.66
N ARG A 766 4.75 16.27 -27.29
CA ARG A 766 4.45 17.46 -28.11
C ARG A 766 5.71 18.01 -28.74
N ARG A 767 6.74 18.34 -27.94
CA ARG A 767 8.03 18.84 -28.44
C ARG A 767 8.77 17.85 -29.34
N TYR A 768 8.59 16.54 -29.14
CA TYR A 768 9.09 15.53 -30.07
C TYR A 768 8.33 15.56 -31.41
N ILE A 769 6.99 15.59 -31.39
CA ILE A 769 6.13 15.68 -32.58
C ILE A 769 6.48 16.94 -33.40
N THR A 770 6.53 18.12 -32.77
CA THR A 770 6.88 19.38 -33.44
C THR A 770 8.25 19.29 -34.13
N ARG A 771 9.27 18.75 -33.44
CA ARG A 771 10.62 18.59 -34.01
C ARG A 771 10.64 17.62 -35.20
N VAL A 772 9.81 16.58 -35.20
CA VAL A 772 9.68 15.65 -36.35
C VAL A 772 8.98 16.34 -37.53
N ALA A 773 7.90 17.08 -37.28
CA ALA A 773 7.22 17.87 -38.30
C ALA A 773 8.13 18.93 -38.94
N GLU A 774 8.86 19.70 -38.13
CA GLU A 774 9.87 20.67 -38.59
C GLU A 774 11.04 20.03 -39.35
N GLY A 775 11.45 18.82 -38.95
CA GLY A 775 12.59 18.12 -39.53
C GLY A 775 12.30 17.46 -40.87
N GLU A 776 11.13 16.85 -41.02
CA GLU A 776 10.68 16.17 -42.26
C GLU A 776 9.88 17.11 -43.20
N GLY A 777 9.36 18.24 -42.68
CA GLY A 777 8.78 19.32 -43.48
C GLY A 777 7.25 19.31 -43.65
N PHE A 778 6.52 18.49 -42.87
CA PHE A 778 5.05 18.41 -42.92
C PHE A 778 4.38 19.34 -41.90
N ARG A 779 3.09 19.62 -42.10
CA ARG A 779 2.23 20.38 -41.18
C ARG A 779 1.30 19.44 -40.43
N ILE A 780 1.03 19.74 -39.17
CA ILE A 780 0.12 18.98 -38.30
C ILE A 780 -0.71 19.95 -37.48
N SER A 781 -2.02 19.70 -37.35
CA SER A 781 -2.93 20.53 -36.55
C SER A 781 -2.74 20.30 -35.04
N GLU A 782 -3.24 21.20 -34.20
CA GLU A 782 -3.15 21.05 -32.74
C GLU A 782 -3.99 19.85 -32.25
N GLU A 783 -5.16 19.66 -32.86
CA GLU A 783 -6.07 18.54 -32.64
C GLU A 783 -5.40 17.22 -33.05
N ALA A 784 -4.66 17.22 -34.16
CA ALA A 784 -3.86 16.08 -34.60
C ALA A 784 -2.68 15.78 -33.65
N ILE A 785 -2.00 16.79 -33.10
CA ILE A 785 -0.99 16.60 -32.04
C ILE A 785 -1.64 15.92 -30.83
N GLN A 786 -2.79 16.40 -30.37
CA GLN A 786 -3.52 15.80 -29.23
C GLN A 786 -3.98 14.37 -29.54
N GLY A 787 -4.50 14.10 -30.74
CA GLY A 787 -4.84 12.76 -31.20
C GLY A 787 -3.62 11.81 -31.16
N VAL A 788 -2.45 12.26 -31.64
CA VAL A 788 -1.22 11.46 -31.59
C VAL A 788 -0.79 11.20 -30.14
N MET A 789 -0.90 12.18 -29.24
CA MET A 789 -0.59 11.98 -27.82
C MET A 789 -1.54 10.96 -27.17
N ARG A 790 -2.86 11.09 -27.38
CA ARG A 790 -3.88 10.13 -26.86
C ARG A 790 -3.66 8.71 -27.38
N VAL A 791 -3.36 8.55 -28.67
CA VAL A 791 -3.08 7.24 -29.31
C VAL A 791 -1.77 6.64 -28.81
N SER A 792 -0.70 7.44 -28.72
CA SER A 792 0.63 6.94 -28.34
C SER A 792 0.77 6.70 -26.84
N GLY A 793 0.01 7.40 -25.99
CA GLY A 793 0.01 7.22 -24.54
C GLY A 793 1.38 7.44 -23.87
N GLY A 794 2.25 8.23 -24.50
CA GLY A 794 3.64 8.47 -24.08
C GLY A 794 4.70 7.56 -24.73
N ASP A 795 4.33 6.63 -25.61
CA ASP A 795 5.26 5.77 -26.35
C ASP A 795 5.74 6.44 -27.65
N LEU A 796 7.00 6.93 -27.67
CA LEU A 796 7.53 7.59 -28.86
C LEU A 796 7.76 6.66 -30.07
N ARG A 797 7.86 5.33 -29.90
CA ARG A 797 7.88 4.40 -31.04
C ARG A 797 6.50 4.38 -31.70
N ARG A 798 5.42 4.33 -30.93
CA ARG A 798 4.04 4.45 -31.44
C ARG A 798 3.79 5.84 -32.05
N THR A 799 4.23 6.92 -31.38
CA THR A 799 4.19 8.30 -31.93
C THR A 799 4.85 8.37 -33.31
N THR A 800 6.09 7.86 -33.44
CA THR A 800 6.86 7.92 -34.69
C THR A 800 6.18 7.13 -35.80
N ASN A 801 5.75 5.90 -35.51
CA ASN A 801 5.09 5.04 -36.50
C ASN A 801 3.78 5.63 -37.02
N VAL A 802 2.97 6.25 -36.15
CA VAL A 802 1.73 6.92 -36.54
C VAL A 802 2.03 8.16 -37.40
N LEU A 803 2.92 9.06 -36.96
CA LEU A 803 3.34 10.22 -37.74
C LEU A 803 3.87 9.84 -39.12
N GLN A 804 4.76 8.84 -39.18
CA GLN A 804 5.32 8.34 -40.44
C GLN A 804 4.24 7.78 -41.37
N THR A 805 3.28 7.02 -40.84
CA THR A 805 2.19 6.41 -41.63
C THR A 805 1.29 7.46 -42.27
N VAL A 806 1.08 8.60 -41.60
CA VAL A 806 0.26 9.71 -42.12
C VAL A 806 1.07 10.64 -43.04
N ALA A 807 2.30 11.01 -42.66
CA ALA A 807 3.17 11.87 -43.47
C ALA A 807 3.56 11.22 -44.82
N LEU A 808 3.55 9.88 -44.91
CA LEU A 808 3.68 9.16 -46.18
C LEU A 808 2.46 9.31 -47.13
N ARG A 809 1.36 9.93 -46.67
CA ARG A 809 0.10 10.11 -47.42
C ARG A 809 -0.28 11.58 -47.64
N LYS A 810 0.02 12.48 -46.70
CA LYS A 810 -0.34 13.91 -46.74
C LYS A 810 0.75 14.80 -46.14
N ASP A 811 0.96 15.97 -46.74
CA ASP A 811 1.83 17.04 -46.19
C ASP A 811 1.11 17.90 -45.13
N GLU A 812 -0.22 17.85 -45.06
CA GLU A 812 -1.04 18.53 -44.05
C GLU A 812 -1.88 17.48 -43.31
N ILE A 813 -1.72 17.41 -41.99
CA ILE A 813 -2.22 16.32 -41.14
C ILE A 813 -3.28 16.86 -40.16
N GLU A 814 -4.49 16.31 -40.25
CA GLU A 814 -5.63 16.63 -39.37
C GLU A 814 -5.94 15.47 -38.39
N GLU A 815 -6.79 15.71 -37.39
CA GLU A 815 -7.08 14.74 -36.31
C GLU A 815 -7.56 13.38 -36.87
N ASP A 816 -8.41 13.40 -37.91
CA ASP A 816 -9.03 12.19 -38.46
C ASP A 816 -8.03 11.21 -39.11
N ASP A 817 -6.97 11.75 -39.74
CA ASP A 817 -5.89 10.95 -40.31
C ASP A 817 -5.16 10.15 -39.23
N ILE A 818 -5.06 10.69 -38.01
CA ILE A 818 -4.38 10.06 -36.88
C ILE A 818 -5.16 8.83 -36.41
N TYR A 819 -6.46 8.96 -36.12
CA TYR A 819 -7.28 7.84 -35.64
C TYR A 819 -7.44 6.76 -36.72
N THR A 820 -7.52 7.16 -37.99
CA THR A 820 -7.54 6.24 -39.14
C THR A 820 -6.22 5.47 -39.28
N ALA A 821 -5.06 6.15 -39.21
CA ALA A 821 -3.75 5.50 -39.31
C ALA A 821 -3.38 4.68 -38.06
N ALA A 822 -3.99 4.99 -36.92
CA ALA A 822 -3.77 4.29 -35.65
C ALA A 822 -4.66 3.05 -35.44
N ALA A 823 -5.68 2.86 -36.30
CA ALA A 823 -6.81 1.96 -36.07
C ALA A 823 -7.43 2.18 -34.68
N SER A 824 -8.06 3.34 -34.48
CA SER A 824 -8.69 3.68 -33.19
C SER A 824 -9.94 4.55 -33.32
N LEU A 825 -10.72 4.61 -32.24
CA LEU A 825 -11.97 5.38 -32.16
C LEU A 825 -11.73 6.78 -31.59
N ARG A 826 -12.47 7.76 -32.10
CA ARG A 826 -12.43 9.15 -31.63
C ARG A 826 -13.24 9.27 -30.33
N PRO A 827 -12.79 10.09 -29.35
CA PRO A 827 -13.51 10.36 -28.10
C PRO A 827 -15.02 10.62 -28.26
N GLN A 828 -15.37 11.40 -29.29
CA GLN A 828 -16.74 11.80 -29.61
C GLN A 828 -17.59 10.62 -30.10
N GLU A 829 -17.00 9.66 -30.84
CA GLU A 829 -17.70 8.48 -31.36
C GLU A 829 -18.06 7.50 -30.25
N ILE A 830 -17.11 7.23 -29.35
CA ILE A 830 -17.33 6.43 -28.15
C ILE A 830 -18.44 7.06 -27.30
N ARG A 831 -18.36 8.36 -27.01
CA ARG A 831 -19.40 9.05 -26.22
C ARG A 831 -20.76 9.13 -26.92
N GLU A 832 -20.82 9.05 -28.25
CA GLU A 832 -22.09 8.93 -28.97
C GLU A 832 -22.68 7.51 -28.88
N ILE A 833 -21.86 6.47 -29.06
CA ILE A 833 -22.26 5.05 -28.90
C ILE A 833 -22.73 4.79 -27.46
N LEU A 834 -21.99 5.28 -26.46
CA LEU A 834 -22.36 5.13 -25.05
C LEU A 834 -23.65 5.87 -24.72
N LYS A 835 -23.88 7.07 -25.27
CA LYS A 835 -25.16 7.78 -25.10
C LYS A 835 -26.34 7.01 -25.70
N LEU A 836 -26.19 6.42 -26.88
CA LEU A 836 -27.22 5.56 -27.48
C LEU A 836 -27.48 4.31 -26.61
N ALA A 837 -26.42 3.67 -26.09
CA ALA A 837 -26.57 2.53 -25.19
C ALA A 837 -27.30 2.90 -23.88
N LEU A 838 -26.89 3.98 -23.22
CA LEU A 838 -27.50 4.47 -21.97
C LEU A 838 -28.94 4.96 -22.15
N ASN A 839 -29.29 5.50 -23.33
CA ASN A 839 -30.68 5.84 -23.68
C ASN A 839 -31.56 4.60 -23.97
N GLN A 840 -31.01 3.39 -23.89
CA GLN A 840 -31.63 2.11 -24.26
C GLN A 840 -31.86 1.93 -25.78
N ASP A 841 -31.28 2.80 -26.61
CA ASP A 841 -31.27 2.73 -28.09
C ASP A 841 -30.25 1.69 -28.60
N PHE A 842 -30.32 0.46 -28.06
CA PHE A 842 -29.33 -0.61 -28.27
C PHE A 842 -29.07 -0.94 -29.74
N ILE A 843 -30.09 -0.89 -30.60
CA ILE A 843 -29.95 -1.18 -32.04
C ILE A 843 -29.08 -0.13 -32.72
N ASP A 844 -29.33 1.15 -32.45
CA ASP A 844 -28.58 2.26 -33.06
C ASP A 844 -27.14 2.32 -32.51
N ALA A 845 -26.96 2.07 -31.20
CA ALA A 845 -25.64 1.92 -30.58
C ALA A 845 -24.83 0.78 -31.23
N ARG A 846 -25.48 -0.36 -31.47
CA ARG A 846 -24.88 -1.54 -32.10
C ARG A 846 -24.53 -1.31 -33.56
N GLU A 847 -25.45 -0.80 -34.38
CA GLU A 847 -25.20 -0.58 -35.81
C GLU A 847 -24.07 0.41 -36.01
N LYS A 848 -24.05 1.52 -35.24
CA LYS A 848 -22.98 2.52 -35.28
C LYS A 848 -21.61 1.97 -34.85
N LEU A 849 -21.55 1.16 -33.79
CA LEU A 849 -20.31 0.52 -33.37
C LEU A 849 -19.83 -0.52 -34.39
N SER A 850 -20.74 -1.32 -34.94
CA SER A 850 -20.41 -2.34 -35.96
C SER A 850 -19.86 -1.71 -37.23
N GLU A 851 -20.46 -0.61 -37.72
CA GLU A 851 -19.95 0.16 -38.85
C GLU A 851 -18.51 0.66 -38.61
N LEU A 852 -18.25 1.27 -37.44
CA LEU A 852 -16.93 1.78 -37.08
C LEU A 852 -15.87 0.69 -36.86
N MET A 853 -16.25 -0.48 -36.32
CA MET A 853 -15.36 -1.64 -36.21
C MET A 853 -14.98 -2.19 -37.58
N ILE A 854 -15.92 -2.23 -38.53
CA ILE A 854 -15.69 -2.71 -39.91
C ILE A 854 -14.82 -1.73 -40.70
N ASP A 855 -15.11 -0.42 -40.64
CA ASP A 855 -14.37 0.62 -41.37
C ASP A 855 -12.91 0.73 -40.91
N ARG A 856 -12.65 0.65 -39.60
CA ARG A 856 -11.30 0.81 -39.02
C ARG A 856 -10.58 -0.49 -38.69
N GLY A 857 -11.23 -1.65 -38.84
CA GLY A 857 -10.63 -2.97 -38.61
C GLY A 857 -10.27 -3.24 -37.15
N LEU A 858 -11.11 -2.78 -36.22
CA LEU A 858 -10.88 -2.85 -34.77
C LEU A 858 -11.20 -4.23 -34.20
N ASP A 859 -10.47 -4.66 -33.17
CA ASP A 859 -10.90 -5.81 -32.36
C ASP A 859 -11.76 -5.38 -31.15
N GLY A 860 -12.36 -6.34 -30.45
CA GLY A 860 -13.21 -6.04 -29.29
C GLY A 860 -12.45 -5.44 -28.10
N LYS A 861 -11.14 -5.74 -27.99
CA LYS A 861 -10.29 -5.16 -26.95
C LYS A 861 -9.98 -3.70 -27.25
N ASP A 862 -9.73 -3.30 -28.50
CA ASP A 862 -9.56 -1.90 -28.89
C ASP A 862 -10.80 -1.06 -28.51
N VAL A 863 -11.99 -1.63 -28.66
CA VAL A 863 -13.27 -1.01 -28.24
C VAL A 863 -13.34 -0.88 -26.72
N ILE A 864 -13.05 -1.94 -25.95
CA ILE A 864 -13.06 -1.89 -24.48
C ILE A 864 -12.02 -0.91 -23.94
N ASP A 865 -10.79 -0.94 -24.46
CA ASP A 865 -9.70 -0.03 -24.10
C ASP A 865 -10.04 1.43 -24.49
N ALA A 866 -10.99 1.67 -25.41
CA ALA A 866 -11.53 2.99 -25.74
C ALA A 866 -12.70 3.43 -24.83
N VAL A 867 -13.67 2.55 -24.56
CA VAL A 867 -14.77 2.82 -23.61
C VAL A 867 -14.23 3.10 -22.21
N HIS A 868 -13.27 2.31 -21.73
CA HIS A 868 -12.63 2.53 -20.42
C HIS A 868 -11.91 3.89 -20.31
N ARG A 869 -11.42 4.46 -21.42
CA ARG A 869 -10.79 5.79 -21.42
C ARG A 869 -11.80 6.92 -21.26
N GLU A 870 -12.92 6.86 -22.00
CA GLU A 870 -13.95 7.90 -21.96
C GLU A 870 -14.90 7.77 -20.74
N LEU A 871 -14.92 6.60 -20.07
CA LEU A 871 -15.79 6.29 -18.93
C LEU A 871 -15.73 7.33 -17.79
N PHE A 872 -14.52 7.77 -17.44
CA PHE A 872 -14.32 8.73 -16.34
C PHE A 872 -14.82 10.15 -16.69
N ASP A 873 -14.85 10.49 -17.98
CA ASP A 873 -15.37 11.75 -18.53
C ASP A 873 -16.88 11.71 -18.81
N LEU A 874 -17.60 10.66 -18.38
CA LEU A 874 -19.06 10.58 -18.46
C LEU A 874 -19.73 11.31 -17.28
N ASP A 875 -20.79 12.05 -17.62
CA ASP A 875 -21.68 12.75 -16.69
C ASP A 875 -22.79 11.80 -16.20
N ILE A 876 -22.38 10.80 -15.40
CA ILE A 876 -23.23 9.77 -14.77
C ILE A 876 -22.75 9.54 -13.31
N PRO A 877 -23.57 8.94 -12.42
CA PRO A 877 -23.18 8.61 -11.05
C PRO A 877 -21.94 7.71 -10.97
N ASP A 878 -21.13 7.87 -9.91
CA ASP A 878 -19.90 7.08 -9.76
C ASP A 878 -20.20 5.60 -9.47
N GLU A 879 -21.36 5.28 -8.89
CA GLU A 879 -21.89 3.91 -8.78
C GLU A 879 -22.06 3.27 -10.17
N ALA A 880 -22.72 3.96 -11.10
CA ALA A 880 -22.90 3.49 -12.48
C ALA A 880 -21.56 3.36 -13.22
N LYS A 881 -20.58 4.25 -12.95
CA LYS A 881 -19.21 4.10 -13.48
C LYS A 881 -18.54 2.84 -12.95
N MET A 882 -18.71 2.52 -11.67
CA MET A 882 -18.14 1.29 -11.07
C MET A 882 -18.75 0.02 -11.67
N GLU A 883 -20.06 -0.02 -11.89
CA GLU A 883 -20.71 -1.15 -12.60
C GLU A 883 -20.21 -1.27 -14.05
N MET A 884 -20.01 -0.14 -14.76
CA MET A 884 -19.38 -0.15 -16.08
C MET A 884 -17.94 -0.67 -16.05
N VAL A 885 -17.13 -0.38 -15.02
CA VAL A 885 -15.79 -0.97 -14.85
C VAL A 885 -15.87 -2.49 -14.69
N GLU A 886 -16.82 -2.99 -13.89
CA GLU A 886 -17.01 -4.43 -13.70
C GLU A 886 -17.41 -5.14 -15.00
N PHE A 887 -18.36 -4.57 -15.76
CA PHE A 887 -18.73 -5.08 -17.09
C PHE A 887 -17.54 -5.09 -18.05
N LEU A 888 -16.79 -3.98 -18.16
CA LEU A 888 -15.62 -3.90 -19.05
C LEU A 888 -14.56 -4.95 -18.70
N GLY A 889 -14.32 -5.18 -17.41
CA GLY A 889 -13.43 -6.24 -16.92
C GLY A 889 -13.92 -7.64 -17.28
N GLU A 890 -15.21 -7.93 -17.08
CA GLU A 890 -15.78 -9.24 -17.42
C GLU A 890 -15.72 -9.52 -18.93
N TYR A 891 -16.17 -8.58 -19.77
CA TYR A 891 -16.15 -8.78 -21.22
C TYR A 891 -14.72 -8.84 -21.79
N GLN A 892 -13.76 -8.10 -21.21
CA GLN A 892 -12.35 -8.22 -21.59
C GLN A 892 -11.78 -9.61 -21.23
N PHE A 893 -12.09 -10.13 -20.05
CA PHE A 893 -11.71 -11.49 -19.64
C PHE A 893 -12.32 -12.56 -20.55
N ARG A 894 -13.63 -12.46 -20.84
CA ARG A 894 -14.32 -13.40 -21.74
C ARG A 894 -13.75 -13.38 -23.16
N ILE A 895 -13.27 -12.23 -23.66
CA ILE A 895 -12.56 -12.13 -24.95
C ILE A 895 -11.16 -12.78 -24.85
N ALA A 896 -10.41 -12.54 -23.76
CA ALA A 896 -9.08 -13.11 -23.56
C ALA A 896 -9.10 -14.66 -23.50
N GLU A 897 -10.14 -15.26 -22.92
CA GLU A 897 -10.38 -16.71 -22.89
C GLU A 897 -10.91 -17.28 -24.24
N GLY A 898 -10.97 -16.47 -25.31
CA GLY A 898 -11.36 -16.90 -26.65
C GLY A 898 -12.86 -16.82 -26.96
N GLY A 899 -13.62 -16.02 -26.22
CA GLY A 899 -15.00 -15.68 -26.55
C GLY A 899 -15.12 -14.90 -27.87
N SER A 900 -16.29 -14.99 -28.51
CA SER A 900 -16.55 -14.24 -29.75
C SER A 900 -16.64 -12.73 -29.47
N ASN A 901 -15.72 -11.96 -30.07
CA ASN A 901 -15.64 -10.49 -29.96
C ASN A 901 -17.01 -9.83 -30.16
N ASP A 902 -17.62 -10.02 -31.32
CA ASP A 902 -18.90 -9.40 -31.71
C ASP A 902 -19.97 -9.63 -30.63
N ILE A 903 -20.10 -10.86 -30.14
CA ILE A 903 -21.09 -11.23 -29.12
C ILE A 903 -20.76 -10.61 -27.76
N GLN A 904 -19.48 -10.55 -27.35
CA GLN A 904 -19.11 -9.93 -26.07
C GLN A 904 -19.26 -8.40 -26.10
N ILE A 905 -18.97 -7.75 -27.22
CA ILE A 905 -19.11 -6.30 -27.38
C ILE A 905 -20.57 -5.89 -27.53
N GLU A 906 -21.40 -6.66 -28.24
CA GLU A 906 -22.85 -6.48 -28.24
C GLU A 906 -23.44 -6.71 -26.84
N ALA A 907 -23.00 -7.74 -26.11
CA ALA A 907 -23.44 -7.97 -24.74
C ALA A 907 -22.97 -6.87 -23.77
N MET A 908 -21.78 -6.30 -23.96
CA MET A 908 -21.28 -5.14 -23.21
C MET A 908 -22.18 -3.92 -23.41
N LEU A 909 -22.53 -3.57 -24.66
CA LEU A 909 -23.48 -2.49 -24.94
C LEU A 909 -24.87 -2.77 -24.33
N ALA A 910 -25.33 -4.01 -24.38
CA ALA A 910 -26.60 -4.41 -23.77
C ALA A 910 -26.57 -4.25 -22.23
N SER A 911 -25.50 -4.66 -21.56
CA SER A 911 -25.36 -4.49 -20.10
C SER A 911 -25.27 -3.02 -19.70
N ILE A 912 -24.52 -2.20 -20.46
CA ILE A 912 -24.47 -0.73 -20.27
C ILE A 912 -25.88 -0.12 -20.40
N GLY A 913 -26.69 -0.56 -21.36
CA GLY A 913 -28.09 -0.11 -21.51
C GLY A 913 -29.09 -0.67 -20.50
N ASN A 914 -28.66 -1.48 -19.52
CA ASN A 914 -29.49 -1.97 -18.41
C ASN A 914 -29.08 -1.38 -17.05
N LEU A 915 -28.21 -0.38 -17.01
CA LEU A 915 -27.88 0.38 -15.81
C LEU A 915 -29.08 1.23 -15.36
N ASP A 916 -29.39 1.21 -14.05
CA ASP A 916 -30.27 2.20 -13.42
C ASP A 916 -29.45 3.48 -13.16
N ILE A 917 -29.82 4.60 -13.81
CA ILE A 917 -29.12 5.91 -13.77
C ILE A 917 -30.11 7.04 -13.45
#